data_AF-A0A538Q0Z9-F1
#
_entry.id   AF-A0A538Q0Z9-F1
#
_cell.length_a   1.000
_cell.length_b   1.000
_cell.length_c   1.000
_cell.angle_alpha   90.00
_cell.angle_beta   90.00
_cell.angle_gamma   90.00
#
_symmetry.space_group_name_H-M   'P 1'
#
loop_
_entity.id
_entity.type
_entity.pdbx_description
1 polymer ?
#
loop_
_entity_poly.entity_id
_entity_poly.type
_entity_poly.pdbx_seq_one_letter_code
_entity_poly.pdbx_strand_id
1 'polypeptide(L)'
;MSNEIPSSYTTLFGPIDHAEGNEARSVLSPSAYLVDLLQLRDSLVQDLTKDYHARRPDVRSIHLDQANTFTEIPFLDVANLVMADAVKQLIGKTTDGDVSHELAGKLFPPPLPFAEQDFRLRLYAERLGTSLDEIQRLYRSVVDAHVSARLRLGLTQEEYALFTTAHDSEADLKALWDVTDIATIDGSDVELIKKKLGLSLKELKELVRQDLSDSERAVTLNNAAESFFINQGTSYIVLDETAPKLHPSGGTTLTHQQLDRMMRFVRLARRLELAFTDLDVLLQTACGNKLDENGLQAIAVAIEIRKATELPVDEIATLWSVARSHGHGDGVVPADLFDRIFNNDFPSSLHDLVFSLNTKQAGADALDDRLQATLRLSGADFAFLKAALMARGVAQPAKPLDEAAVIGWFSTFRRFATLATMLSLSVREVVMLLDVLGAQWTVAEHDDLTIPMPFSTGALAATPFALLDHPGTPPKQTFDVLQKLFRLKDWLDLRQLSARQLAFICLEDHFDARRRLEDGTPIDDVQPDDALESAMVDLHQALRDAMLVPSTLQTGSLTPNGARAVFDSLHQARVLRTFDDPARALLLVQPSDDELKAAMASGIHERLEGQDSDVTALKITDTAVVFSLLVSHGYVEDVVDEDGEVHHFIAPGLTAFFSSATGAATFTLPNFQTRAAAVFSVLAQQAEAARIDPAKLAAAGIDSADVPALFVVLANRGYVEAILGSNPVDYRVTANDKGFFGDVANLATFALPDFTQVFAVLAAKVATFQRATDNQATELIELRGRLATFSDQQIRTWMRSLSGLLGLAEDLTELAFAWAFGTPDETPTQTFATLTVPLFLAKQRKVPVAALADAYIASRFRRLQQVALLLRKTAMTSDEARVFLTNQQLHRRLPETLKLPDGFLSAGKIDALT
;
A
#
# COMPACT_ATOMS: atom_id res chain seq x y z
N MET A 1 7.33 -98.46 60.46
CA MET A 1 7.23 -97.01 60.64
C MET A 1 8.58 -96.42 60.32
N SER A 2 8.66 -95.62 59.28
CA SER A 2 9.70 -94.60 59.20
C SER A 2 8.94 -93.28 59.15
N ASN A 3 8.47 -92.83 60.32
CA ASN A 3 8.23 -91.40 60.56
C ASN A 3 9.63 -90.77 60.63
N GLU A 4 10.36 -90.78 59.52
CA GLU A 4 11.58 -90.00 59.42
C GLU A 4 11.14 -88.54 59.35
N ILE A 5 11.39 -87.84 60.46
CA ILE A 5 11.45 -86.39 60.47
C ILE A 5 12.43 -86.03 59.35
N PRO A 6 12.04 -85.20 58.37
CA PRO A 6 12.91 -84.82 57.27
C PRO A 6 14.29 -84.39 57.81
N SER A 7 15.34 -85.17 57.51
CA SER A 7 16.66 -85.05 58.17
C SER A 7 17.58 -84.01 57.53
N SER A 8 17.14 -83.36 56.46
CA SER A 8 17.91 -82.34 55.75
C SER A 8 17.05 -81.12 55.40
N TYR A 9 17.68 -79.93 55.43
CA TYR A 9 17.08 -78.64 55.08
C TYR A 9 16.33 -78.70 53.74
N THR A 10 16.93 -79.35 52.73
CA THR A 10 16.36 -79.52 51.38
C THR A 10 15.06 -80.33 51.37
N THR A 11 14.87 -81.24 52.32
CA THR A 11 13.63 -82.04 52.44
C THR A 11 12.51 -81.25 53.10
N LEU A 12 12.83 -80.25 53.94
CA LEU A 12 11.85 -79.38 54.62
C LEU A 12 11.46 -78.15 53.79
N PHE A 13 12.42 -77.53 53.11
CA PHE A 13 12.26 -76.21 52.48
C PHE A 13 12.45 -76.22 50.95
N GLY A 14 12.77 -77.38 50.37
CA GLY A 14 13.11 -77.52 48.95
C GLY A 14 14.59 -77.22 48.64
N PRO A 15 15.04 -77.46 47.40
CA PRO A 15 16.41 -77.15 46.98
C PRO A 15 16.65 -75.64 46.97
N ILE A 16 17.85 -75.23 47.36
CA ILE A 16 18.26 -73.83 47.31
C ILE A 16 18.55 -73.48 45.84
N ASP A 17 17.79 -72.55 45.29
CA ASP A 17 17.91 -72.08 43.91
C ASP A 17 18.85 -70.86 43.85
N HIS A 18 20.00 -71.05 43.20
CA HIS A 18 21.02 -70.02 43.00
C HIS A 18 21.06 -69.51 41.54
N ALA A 19 19.99 -69.72 40.75
CA ALA A 19 19.97 -69.31 39.35
C ALA A 19 20.22 -67.79 39.17
N GLU A 20 21.06 -67.45 38.19
CA GLU A 20 21.28 -66.08 37.70
C GLU A 20 19.93 -65.48 37.22
N GLY A 21 19.58 -64.27 37.68
CA GLY A 21 18.25 -63.67 37.46
C GLY A 21 17.27 -63.76 38.64
N ASN A 22 17.62 -64.42 39.74
CA ASN A 22 16.82 -64.49 40.97
C ASN A 22 17.24 -63.44 42.03
N GLU A 23 17.96 -62.37 41.66
CA GLU A 23 18.54 -61.42 42.63
C GLU A 23 17.48 -60.76 43.51
N ALA A 24 16.27 -60.52 43.00
CA ALA A 24 15.15 -59.98 43.76
C ALA A 24 14.60 -60.94 44.83
N ARG A 25 14.79 -62.26 44.64
CA ARG A 25 14.37 -63.31 45.58
C ARG A 25 15.45 -63.65 46.62
N SER A 26 16.62 -63.00 46.53
CA SER A 26 17.69 -63.16 47.52
C SER A 26 17.27 -62.59 48.88
N VAL A 27 17.73 -63.23 49.95
CA VAL A 27 17.58 -62.70 51.33
C VAL A 27 18.35 -61.39 51.56
N LEU A 28 19.26 -61.03 50.65
CA LEU A 28 20.01 -59.76 50.67
C LEU A 28 19.45 -58.74 49.67
N SER A 29 18.28 -59.01 49.06
CA SER A 29 17.69 -58.12 48.06
C SER A 29 17.08 -56.86 48.70
N PRO A 30 16.90 -55.76 47.94
CA PRO A 30 16.14 -54.61 48.41
C PRO A 30 14.70 -54.95 48.82
N SER A 31 14.09 -55.95 48.19
CA SER A 31 12.75 -56.44 48.51
C SER A 31 12.72 -57.13 49.88
N ALA A 32 13.73 -57.95 50.20
CA ALA A 32 13.90 -58.54 51.52
C ALA A 32 14.11 -57.46 52.61
N TYR A 33 14.95 -56.46 52.31
CA TYR A 33 15.13 -55.30 53.18
C TYR A 33 13.83 -54.53 53.43
N LEU A 34 12.99 -54.31 52.41
CA LEU A 34 11.68 -53.67 52.56
C LEU A 34 10.76 -54.47 53.49
N VAL A 35 10.70 -55.80 53.34
CA VAL A 35 9.87 -56.67 54.19
C VAL A 35 10.32 -56.58 55.64
N ASP A 36 11.62 -56.71 55.90
CA ASP A 36 12.18 -56.61 57.26
C ASP A 36 11.90 -55.24 57.88
N LEU A 37 12.00 -54.15 57.10
CA LEU A 37 11.71 -52.80 57.57
C LEU A 37 10.22 -52.62 57.92
N LEU A 38 9.31 -53.12 57.07
CA LEU A 38 7.87 -53.08 57.34
C LEU A 38 7.52 -53.91 58.59
N GLN A 39 8.08 -55.10 58.74
CA GLN A 39 7.90 -55.95 59.91
C GLN A 39 8.43 -55.28 61.19
N LEU A 40 9.64 -54.71 61.13
CA LEU A 40 10.24 -53.98 62.23
C LEU A 40 9.36 -52.79 62.64
N ARG A 41 8.90 -51.98 61.69
CA ARG A 41 8.01 -50.85 61.98
C ARG A 41 6.71 -51.30 62.64
N ASP A 42 6.05 -52.31 62.08
CA ASP A 42 4.78 -52.84 62.60
C ASP A 42 4.93 -53.41 64.01
N SER A 43 6.14 -53.87 64.37
CA SER A 43 6.46 -54.28 65.75
C SER A 43 6.70 -53.10 66.71
N LEU A 44 7.11 -51.93 66.21
CA LEU A 44 7.52 -50.77 67.00
C LEU A 44 6.42 -49.71 67.21
N VAL A 45 5.43 -49.60 66.32
CA VAL A 45 4.42 -48.53 66.33
C VAL A 45 3.01 -49.12 66.48
N GLN A 46 2.37 -48.94 67.64
CA GLN A 46 1.03 -49.49 67.96
C GLN A 46 -0.14 -48.49 67.81
N ASP A 47 0.12 -47.20 67.55
CA ASP A 47 -0.92 -46.16 67.49
C ASP A 47 -1.63 -46.09 66.11
N LEU A 48 -2.90 -46.51 66.09
CA LEU A 48 -3.77 -46.68 64.91
C LEU A 48 -4.21 -45.37 64.24
N THR A 49 -4.06 -44.20 64.87
CA THR A 49 -4.32 -42.90 64.20
C THR A 49 -3.26 -42.56 63.15
N LYS A 50 -2.16 -43.32 63.13
CA LYS A 50 -1.00 -43.20 62.24
C LYS A 50 -0.73 -44.49 61.46
N ASP A 51 -1.75 -45.31 61.19
CA ASP A 51 -1.55 -46.55 60.44
C ASP A 51 -0.98 -46.23 59.04
N TYR A 52 0.30 -46.55 58.84
CA TYR A 52 0.98 -46.35 57.57
C TYR A 52 0.26 -47.08 56.44
N HIS A 53 -0.23 -48.29 56.71
CA HIS A 53 -0.90 -49.10 55.70
C HIS A 53 -2.27 -48.54 55.32
N ALA A 54 -2.88 -47.71 56.17
CA ALA A 54 -4.07 -46.93 55.82
C ALA A 54 -3.74 -45.74 54.90
N ARG A 55 -2.57 -45.10 55.07
CA ARG A 55 -2.12 -43.99 54.20
C ARG A 55 -1.46 -44.45 52.91
N ARG A 56 -0.84 -45.63 52.92
CA ARG A 56 -0.10 -46.25 51.82
C ARG A 56 -0.52 -47.72 51.65
N PRO A 57 -1.80 -47.98 51.33
CA PRO A 57 -2.29 -49.34 51.11
C PRO A 57 -1.58 -50.00 49.92
N ASP A 58 -1.12 -49.21 48.96
CA ASP A 58 -0.36 -49.61 47.79
C ASP A 58 0.94 -50.35 48.16
N VAL A 59 1.66 -49.89 49.19
CA VAL A 59 2.93 -50.49 49.60
C VAL A 59 2.76 -51.92 50.10
N ARG A 60 1.59 -52.24 50.66
CA ARG A 60 1.25 -53.60 51.09
C ARG A 60 0.91 -54.52 49.92
N SER A 61 0.47 -53.97 48.79
CA SER A 61 0.10 -54.72 47.58
C SER A 61 1.19 -54.76 46.50
N ILE A 62 2.38 -54.20 46.76
CA ILE A 62 3.52 -54.29 45.84
C ILE A 62 3.93 -55.76 45.68
N HIS A 63 4.05 -56.20 44.42
CA HIS A 63 4.57 -57.52 44.11
C HIS A 63 6.09 -57.51 44.23
N LEU A 64 6.65 -58.35 45.09
CA LEU A 64 8.09 -58.43 45.33
C LEU A 64 8.77 -59.27 44.24
N ASP A 65 8.85 -58.70 43.04
CA ASP A 65 9.46 -59.32 41.85
C ASP A 65 10.67 -58.50 41.33
N GLN A 66 11.34 -59.02 40.31
CA GLN A 66 12.52 -58.38 39.72
C GLN A 66 12.19 -57.02 39.10
N ALA A 67 11.02 -56.87 38.48
CA ALA A 67 10.62 -55.64 37.83
C ALA A 67 10.41 -54.51 38.85
N ASN A 68 9.64 -54.73 39.90
CA ASN A 68 9.40 -53.73 40.96
C ASN A 68 10.64 -53.45 41.82
N THR A 69 11.61 -54.35 41.85
CA THR A 69 12.83 -54.20 42.66
C THR A 69 13.90 -53.37 41.95
N PHE A 70 14.04 -53.51 40.63
CA PHE A 70 15.18 -52.94 39.89
C PHE A 70 14.81 -52.02 38.72
N THR A 71 13.54 -51.95 38.32
CA THR A 71 13.13 -51.02 37.25
C THR A 71 13.10 -49.61 37.80
N GLU A 72 13.90 -48.73 37.22
CA GLU A 72 13.85 -47.31 37.54
C GLU A 72 12.59 -46.68 36.94
N ILE A 73 11.81 -46.01 37.79
CA ILE A 73 10.63 -45.25 37.40
C ILE A 73 10.71 -43.83 37.96
N PRO A 74 10.12 -42.82 37.28
CA PRO A 74 10.05 -41.48 37.81
C PRO A 74 9.28 -41.44 39.14
N PHE A 75 9.87 -40.83 40.16
CA PHE A 75 9.24 -40.68 41.48
C PHE A 75 7.87 -39.97 41.41
N LEU A 76 7.73 -38.99 40.52
CA LEU A 76 6.49 -38.23 40.34
C LEU A 76 5.33 -39.11 39.84
N ASP A 77 5.61 -40.16 39.07
CA ASP A 77 4.55 -41.07 38.60
C ASP A 77 3.95 -41.82 39.79
N VAL A 78 4.79 -42.29 40.72
CA VAL A 78 4.34 -42.95 41.96
C VAL A 78 3.54 -41.98 42.82
N ALA A 79 4.01 -40.73 42.97
CA ALA A 79 3.29 -39.72 43.75
C ALA A 79 1.91 -39.42 43.15
N ASN A 80 1.82 -39.24 41.83
CA ASN A 80 0.57 -38.98 41.11
C ASN A 80 -0.40 -40.16 41.21
N LEU A 81 0.09 -41.40 41.10
CA LEU A 81 -0.72 -42.60 41.29
C LEU A 81 -1.33 -42.67 42.69
N VAL A 82 -0.51 -42.47 43.73
CA VAL A 82 -0.97 -42.48 45.13
C VAL A 82 -2.01 -41.37 45.37
N MET A 83 -1.80 -40.17 44.85
CA MET A 83 -2.75 -39.06 44.96
C MET A 83 -4.05 -39.35 44.19
N ALA A 84 -3.96 -39.88 42.98
CA ALA A 84 -5.12 -40.23 42.16
C ALA A 84 -6.00 -41.28 42.87
N ASP A 85 -5.40 -42.31 43.46
CA ASP A 85 -6.13 -43.33 44.20
C ASP A 85 -6.79 -42.77 45.47
N ALA A 86 -6.10 -41.88 46.20
CA ALA A 86 -6.70 -41.19 47.34
C ALA A 86 -7.92 -40.35 46.94
N VAL A 87 -7.84 -39.64 45.81
CA VAL A 87 -8.97 -38.86 45.27
C VAL A 87 -10.12 -39.77 44.83
N LYS A 88 -9.85 -40.90 44.16
CA LYS A 88 -10.89 -41.89 43.80
C LYS A 88 -11.66 -42.39 45.02
N GLN A 89 -10.94 -42.70 46.10
CA GLN A 89 -11.54 -43.13 47.36
C GLN A 89 -12.44 -42.04 47.98
N LEU A 90 -11.99 -40.78 47.98
CA LEU A 90 -12.78 -39.66 48.51
C LEU A 90 -14.06 -39.38 47.70
N ILE A 91 -14.04 -39.60 46.38
CA ILE A 91 -15.18 -39.36 45.50
C ILE A 91 -16.14 -40.58 45.45
N GLY A 92 -15.74 -41.73 46.01
CA GLY A 92 -16.58 -42.93 46.06
C GLY A 92 -16.76 -43.62 44.71
N LYS A 93 -15.86 -43.41 43.75
CA LYS A 93 -15.85 -44.10 42.45
C LYS A 93 -14.85 -45.27 42.47
N THR A 94 -15.29 -46.43 42.00
CA THR A 94 -14.50 -47.68 41.95
C THR A 94 -14.10 -48.11 40.53
N THR A 95 -14.58 -47.43 39.49
CA THR A 95 -14.16 -47.65 38.11
C THR A 95 -12.93 -46.81 37.77
N ASP A 96 -12.19 -47.26 36.75
CA ASP A 96 -11.08 -46.59 36.05
C ASP A 96 -11.52 -45.28 35.34
N GLY A 97 -12.48 -44.55 35.93
CA GLY A 97 -12.91 -43.24 35.48
C GLY A 97 -11.78 -42.23 35.71
N ASP A 98 -11.53 -41.45 34.67
CA ASP A 98 -10.48 -40.44 34.62
C ASP A 98 -10.66 -39.42 35.75
N VAL A 99 -9.81 -39.50 36.79
CA VAL A 99 -9.80 -38.58 37.95
C VAL A 99 -9.75 -37.13 37.47
N SER A 100 -9.10 -36.89 36.34
CA SER A 100 -8.97 -35.60 35.69
C SER A 100 -10.31 -34.97 35.30
N HIS A 101 -11.33 -35.76 34.93
CA HIS A 101 -12.67 -35.24 34.63
C HIS A 101 -13.37 -34.69 35.89
N GLU A 102 -13.16 -35.31 37.05
CA GLU A 102 -13.74 -34.82 38.30
C GLU A 102 -13.06 -33.54 38.79
N LEU A 103 -11.74 -33.42 38.59
CA LEU A 103 -10.97 -32.23 38.96
C LEU A 103 -11.37 -31.00 38.15
N ALA A 104 -11.84 -31.18 36.91
CA ALA A 104 -12.38 -30.08 36.10
C ALA A 104 -13.66 -29.48 36.70
N GLY A 105 -14.46 -30.25 37.45
CA GLY A 105 -15.72 -29.80 38.04
C GLY A 105 -15.63 -29.24 39.46
N LYS A 106 -14.43 -29.18 40.06
CA LYS A 106 -14.24 -28.71 41.45
C LYS A 106 -13.65 -27.30 41.49
N LEU A 107 -14.14 -26.48 42.42
CA LEU A 107 -13.68 -25.09 42.60
C LEU A 107 -12.66 -24.91 43.74
N PHE A 108 -12.54 -25.90 44.63
CA PHE A 108 -11.62 -25.90 45.77
C PHE A 108 -10.96 -27.28 45.93
N PRO A 109 -9.69 -27.35 46.37
CA PRO A 109 -8.78 -26.23 46.68
C PRO A 109 -8.22 -25.53 45.42
N PRO A 110 -7.83 -24.24 45.50
CA PRO A 110 -7.00 -23.62 44.47
C PRO A 110 -5.75 -24.48 44.21
N PRO A 111 -5.34 -24.69 42.94
CA PRO A 111 -5.76 -23.96 41.74
C PRO A 111 -7.01 -24.49 40.99
N LEU A 112 -7.70 -25.55 41.46
CA LEU A 112 -8.82 -26.19 40.74
C LEU A 112 -9.92 -25.21 40.31
N PRO A 113 -10.41 -25.23 39.06
CA PRO A 113 -10.52 -26.43 38.22
C PRO A 113 -9.26 -26.75 37.41
N PHE A 114 -9.05 -28.05 37.15
CA PHE A 114 -7.93 -28.53 36.34
C PHE A 114 -8.43 -29.46 35.22
N ALA A 115 -8.16 -29.10 33.97
CA ALA A 115 -8.47 -29.89 32.79
C ALA A 115 -7.19 -30.44 32.14
N GLU A 116 -6.91 -31.74 32.35
CA GLU A 116 -5.68 -32.37 31.86
C GLU A 116 -5.54 -32.34 30.34
N GLN A 117 -6.64 -32.55 29.61
CA GLN A 117 -6.60 -32.58 28.14
C GLN A 117 -6.21 -31.24 27.55
N ASP A 118 -6.76 -30.13 28.07
CA ASP A 118 -6.39 -28.77 27.67
C ASP A 118 -4.91 -28.50 27.96
N PHE A 119 -4.42 -28.91 29.13
CA PHE A 119 -3.02 -28.78 29.50
C PHE A 119 -2.10 -29.53 28.52
N ARG A 120 -2.45 -30.77 28.16
CA ARG A 120 -1.70 -31.57 27.17
C ARG A 120 -1.71 -30.91 25.79
N LEU A 121 -2.86 -30.46 25.31
CA LEU A 121 -2.98 -29.78 24.01
C LEU A 121 -2.12 -28.51 23.95
N ARG A 122 -2.15 -27.71 25.02
CA ARG A 122 -1.30 -26.53 25.13
C ARG A 122 0.17 -26.89 25.09
N LEU A 123 0.59 -27.89 25.86
CA LEU A 123 1.97 -28.35 25.88
C LEU A 123 2.42 -28.85 24.50
N TYR A 124 1.57 -29.58 23.78
CA TYR A 124 1.87 -30.02 22.42
C TYR A 124 2.02 -28.84 21.45
N ALA A 125 1.13 -27.85 21.50
CA ALA A 125 1.24 -26.64 20.67
C ALA A 125 2.55 -25.89 20.95
N GLU A 126 2.90 -25.70 22.23
CA GLU A 126 4.15 -25.06 22.65
C GLU A 126 5.39 -25.83 22.14
N ARG A 127 5.37 -27.17 22.22
CA ARG A 127 6.46 -28.02 21.69
C ARG A 127 6.60 -27.96 20.17
N LEU A 128 5.52 -27.64 19.46
CA LEU A 128 5.52 -27.41 18.02
C LEU A 128 5.90 -25.96 17.63
N GLY A 129 6.15 -25.08 18.61
CA GLY A 129 6.49 -23.68 18.36
C GLY A 129 5.30 -22.82 17.91
N THR A 130 4.07 -23.25 18.20
CA THR A 130 2.83 -22.54 17.88
C THR A 130 1.98 -22.35 19.15
N SER A 131 0.78 -21.77 19.01
CA SER A 131 -0.18 -21.60 20.09
C SER A 131 -1.55 -22.15 19.69
N LEU A 132 -2.35 -22.54 20.69
CA LEU A 132 -3.73 -22.97 20.44
C LEU A 132 -4.57 -21.85 19.80
N ASP A 133 -4.31 -20.59 20.13
CA ASP A 133 -4.90 -19.41 19.48
C ASP A 133 -4.58 -19.36 17.98
N GLU A 134 -3.32 -19.55 17.62
CA GLU A 134 -2.88 -19.52 16.22
C GLU A 134 -3.50 -20.66 15.42
N ILE A 135 -3.49 -21.89 15.96
CA ILE A 135 -4.16 -23.03 15.35
C ILE A 135 -5.66 -22.72 15.16
N GLN A 136 -6.34 -22.21 16.19
CA GLN A 136 -7.76 -21.87 16.10
C GLN A 136 -8.03 -20.81 15.02
N ARG A 137 -7.19 -19.76 14.93
CA ARG A 137 -7.35 -18.70 13.92
C ARG A 137 -7.11 -19.19 12.49
N LEU A 138 -6.17 -20.10 12.28
CA LEU A 138 -5.89 -20.67 10.96
C LEU A 138 -7.01 -21.58 10.43
N TYR A 139 -7.68 -22.31 11.33
CA TYR A 139 -8.71 -23.28 10.94
C TYR A 139 -10.15 -22.72 10.95
N ARG A 140 -10.39 -21.55 11.56
CA ARG A 140 -11.73 -20.94 11.61
C ARG A 140 -11.88 -19.80 10.63
N SER A 141 -13.01 -19.76 9.93
CA SER A 141 -13.38 -18.67 9.01
C SER A 141 -13.75 -17.36 9.71
N VAL A 142 -14.05 -17.40 11.02
CA VAL A 142 -14.38 -16.22 11.84
C VAL A 142 -13.61 -16.29 13.15
N VAL A 143 -12.90 -15.22 13.47
CA VAL A 143 -12.16 -15.07 14.73
C VAL A 143 -13.15 -14.82 15.86
N ASP A 144 -13.14 -15.70 16.86
CA ASP A 144 -13.87 -15.50 18.12
C ASP A 144 -12.90 -14.85 19.12
N ALA A 145 -13.14 -13.58 19.44
CA ALA A 145 -12.26 -12.77 20.26
C ALA A 145 -12.17 -13.27 21.72
N HIS A 146 -13.27 -13.79 22.27
CA HIS A 146 -13.31 -14.32 23.63
C HIS A 146 -12.55 -15.63 23.75
N VAL A 147 -12.67 -16.51 22.74
CA VAL A 147 -11.87 -17.74 22.68
C VAL A 147 -10.39 -17.42 22.47
N SER A 148 -10.07 -16.48 21.59
CA SER A 148 -8.68 -16.04 21.35
C SER A 148 -8.05 -15.49 22.64
N ALA A 149 -8.79 -14.64 23.37
CA ALA A 149 -8.37 -14.12 24.66
C ALA A 149 -8.15 -15.23 25.71
N ARG A 150 -9.11 -16.16 25.84
CA ARG A 150 -9.00 -17.32 26.74
C ARG A 150 -7.73 -18.12 26.47
N LEU A 151 -7.48 -18.46 25.21
CA LEU A 151 -6.32 -19.26 24.80
C LEU A 151 -4.99 -18.51 24.99
N ARG A 152 -4.95 -17.20 24.76
CA ARG A 152 -3.76 -16.35 24.97
C ARG A 152 -3.42 -16.15 26.46
N LEU A 153 -4.44 -16.06 27.31
CA LEU A 153 -4.28 -16.12 28.78
C LEU A 153 -3.95 -17.54 29.27
N GLY A 154 -4.04 -18.53 28.37
CA GLY A 154 -3.76 -19.92 28.63
C GLY A 154 -4.79 -20.61 29.50
N LEU A 155 -5.99 -20.04 29.67
CA LEU A 155 -7.05 -20.53 30.56
C LEU A 155 -7.82 -21.72 29.95
N THR A 156 -8.14 -22.70 30.77
CA THR A 156 -9.10 -23.78 30.44
C THR A 156 -10.53 -23.23 30.32
N GLN A 157 -11.45 -24.02 29.77
CA GLN A 157 -12.86 -23.59 29.68
C GLN A 157 -13.48 -23.39 31.07
N GLU A 158 -13.13 -24.24 32.02
CA GLU A 158 -13.61 -24.20 33.40
C GLU A 158 -13.00 -23.04 34.19
N GLU A 159 -11.70 -22.77 34.03
CA GLU A 159 -11.06 -21.56 34.59
C GLU A 159 -11.70 -20.29 34.02
N TYR A 160 -11.97 -20.26 32.70
CA TYR A 160 -12.63 -19.13 32.07
C TYR A 160 -14.01 -18.87 32.68
N ALA A 161 -14.84 -19.90 32.83
CA ALA A 161 -16.16 -19.79 33.45
C ALA A 161 -16.09 -19.34 34.93
N LEU A 162 -15.12 -19.84 35.69
CA LEU A 162 -14.88 -19.41 37.06
C LEU A 162 -14.61 -17.90 37.13
N PHE A 163 -13.75 -17.38 36.26
CA PHE A 163 -13.33 -15.98 36.35
C PHE A 163 -14.40 -15.02 35.80
N THR A 164 -15.09 -15.38 34.71
CA THR A 164 -16.07 -14.49 34.06
C THR A 164 -17.43 -14.41 34.75
N THR A 165 -17.74 -15.39 35.61
CA THR A 165 -19.02 -15.48 36.32
C THR A 165 -18.86 -15.04 37.77
N ALA A 166 -19.82 -14.28 38.32
CA ALA A 166 -19.86 -13.95 39.74
C ALA A 166 -20.48 -15.11 40.54
N HIS A 167 -19.87 -15.47 41.67
CA HIS A 167 -20.29 -16.58 42.55
C HIS A 167 -20.80 -16.05 43.89
N ASP A 168 -21.75 -15.11 43.88
CA ASP A 168 -22.23 -14.42 45.08
C ASP A 168 -23.47 -15.07 45.74
N SER A 169 -23.96 -16.20 45.19
CA SER A 169 -24.98 -17.01 45.83
C SER A 169 -24.38 -17.83 46.99
N GLU A 170 -25.21 -18.14 47.99
CA GLU A 170 -24.76 -18.93 49.14
C GLU A 170 -24.26 -20.33 48.74
N ALA A 171 -24.88 -20.94 47.72
CA ALA A 171 -24.48 -22.25 47.22
C ALA A 171 -23.10 -22.21 46.54
N ASP A 172 -22.86 -21.19 45.71
CA ASP A 172 -21.60 -21.04 44.99
C ASP A 172 -20.46 -20.72 45.95
N LEU A 173 -20.68 -19.84 46.93
CA LEU A 173 -19.69 -19.52 47.96
C LEU A 173 -19.31 -20.73 48.81
N LYS A 174 -20.27 -21.58 49.18
CA LYS A 174 -20.00 -22.84 49.89
C LYS A 174 -19.07 -23.75 49.10
N ALA A 175 -19.27 -23.86 47.78
CA ALA A 175 -18.40 -24.63 46.91
C ALA A 175 -17.02 -23.96 46.71
N LEU A 176 -16.99 -22.64 46.58
CA LEU A 176 -15.79 -21.84 46.32
C LEU A 176 -14.83 -21.78 47.53
N TRP A 177 -15.39 -21.73 48.75
CA TRP A 177 -14.63 -21.68 50.00
C TRP A 177 -14.53 -23.04 50.71
N ASP A 178 -15.21 -24.07 50.19
CA ASP A 178 -15.30 -25.41 50.79
C ASP A 178 -15.74 -25.36 52.26
N VAL A 179 -16.98 -24.90 52.44
CA VAL A 179 -17.66 -24.78 53.74
C VAL A 179 -19.11 -25.23 53.67
N THR A 180 -19.62 -25.79 54.77
CA THR A 180 -21.04 -26.20 54.87
C THR A 180 -21.97 -25.02 55.17
N ASP A 181 -21.44 -24.01 55.85
CA ASP A 181 -22.13 -22.77 56.22
C ASP A 181 -21.20 -21.58 55.97
N ILE A 182 -21.65 -20.59 55.19
CA ILE A 182 -20.82 -19.44 54.82
C ILE A 182 -20.51 -18.54 56.03
N ALA A 183 -21.35 -18.58 57.06
CA ALA A 183 -21.11 -17.85 58.32
C ALA A 183 -19.82 -18.30 59.05
N THR A 184 -19.27 -19.47 58.68
CA THR A 184 -17.97 -19.93 59.19
C THR A 184 -16.78 -19.12 58.67
N ILE A 185 -16.94 -18.43 57.53
CA ILE A 185 -15.94 -17.48 57.02
C ILE A 185 -16.17 -16.13 57.70
N ASP A 186 -15.82 -16.06 58.98
CA ASP A 186 -15.84 -14.83 59.79
C ASP A 186 -14.52 -14.07 59.61
N GLY A 187 -14.60 -12.75 59.40
CA GLY A 187 -13.42 -11.91 59.26
C GLY A 187 -12.53 -11.85 60.50
N SER A 188 -13.00 -12.29 61.67
CA SER A 188 -12.17 -12.48 62.88
C SER A 188 -11.26 -13.71 62.80
N ASP A 189 -11.54 -14.70 61.96
CA ASP A 189 -10.65 -15.84 61.70
C ASP A 189 -9.79 -15.59 60.46
N VAL A 190 -8.87 -14.63 60.60
CA VAL A 190 -7.93 -14.25 59.53
C VAL A 190 -7.04 -15.41 59.10
N GLU A 191 -6.73 -16.36 60.00
CA GLU A 191 -5.92 -17.53 59.66
C GLU A 191 -6.67 -18.51 58.76
N LEU A 192 -7.97 -18.74 58.99
CA LEU A 192 -8.81 -19.52 58.09
C LEU A 192 -8.84 -18.89 56.69
N ILE A 193 -9.08 -17.57 56.60
CA ILE A 193 -9.15 -16.85 55.32
C ILE A 193 -7.81 -16.94 54.57
N LYS A 194 -6.69 -16.69 55.26
CA LYS A 194 -5.34 -16.84 54.68
C LYS A 194 -5.10 -18.25 54.17
N LYS A 195 -5.47 -19.27 54.95
CA LYS A 195 -5.29 -20.68 54.58
C LYS A 195 -6.12 -21.07 53.37
N LYS A 196 -7.38 -20.63 53.30
CA LYS A 196 -8.29 -20.93 52.18
C LYS A 196 -7.88 -20.20 50.88
N LEU A 197 -7.36 -18.97 50.98
CA LEU A 197 -6.85 -18.20 49.84
C LEU A 197 -5.41 -18.57 49.45
N GLY A 198 -4.66 -19.26 50.31
CA GLY A 198 -3.23 -19.56 50.10
C GLY A 198 -2.35 -18.31 50.18
N LEU A 199 -2.64 -17.41 51.10
CA LEU A 199 -1.92 -16.13 51.27
C LEU A 199 -1.11 -16.06 52.55
N SER A 200 0.04 -15.41 52.47
CA SER A 200 0.75 -14.90 53.64
C SER A 200 0.04 -13.67 54.23
N LEU A 201 0.39 -13.28 55.46
CA LEU A 201 -0.14 -12.04 56.05
C LEU A 201 0.30 -10.80 55.25
N LYS A 202 1.50 -10.83 54.66
CA LYS A 202 2.01 -9.76 53.80
C LYS A 202 1.13 -9.58 52.56
N GLU A 203 0.83 -10.69 51.88
CA GLU A 203 -0.02 -10.66 50.69
C GLU A 203 -1.48 -10.31 51.02
N LEU A 204 -1.98 -10.69 52.20
CA LEU A 204 -3.29 -10.22 52.66
C LEU A 204 -3.31 -8.70 52.89
N LYS A 205 -2.24 -8.14 53.47
CA LYS A 205 -2.08 -6.68 53.60
C LYS A 205 -2.05 -6.01 52.23
N GLU A 206 -1.29 -6.58 51.29
CA GLU A 206 -1.20 -6.10 49.91
C GLU A 206 -2.55 -6.15 49.19
N LEU A 207 -3.30 -7.25 49.32
CA LEU A 207 -4.64 -7.42 48.73
C LEU A 207 -5.59 -6.30 49.16
N VAL A 208 -5.58 -5.95 50.44
CA VAL A 208 -6.50 -5.00 51.05
C VAL A 208 -6.04 -3.54 50.89
N ARG A 209 -4.73 -3.28 50.75
CA ARG A 209 -4.16 -1.92 50.75
C ARG A 209 -3.56 -1.46 49.43
N GLN A 210 -3.05 -2.36 48.58
CA GLN A 210 -2.47 -2.08 47.26
C GLN A 210 -1.57 -0.81 47.22
N ASP A 211 -0.60 -0.76 48.13
CA ASP A 211 0.40 0.31 48.29
C ASP A 211 -0.12 1.70 48.75
N LEU A 212 -1.36 1.80 49.25
CA LEU A 212 -1.84 3.04 49.87
C LEU A 212 -1.09 3.36 51.17
N SER A 213 -0.57 4.58 51.26
CA SER A 213 0.03 5.17 52.46
C SER A 213 -1.00 5.41 53.57
N ASP A 214 -0.53 5.54 54.81
CA ASP A 214 -1.41 5.88 55.94
C ASP A 214 -2.15 7.22 55.75
N SER A 215 -1.55 8.20 55.07
CA SER A 215 -2.20 9.45 54.71
C SER A 215 -3.33 9.28 53.69
N GLU A 216 -3.14 8.45 52.67
CA GLU A 216 -4.17 8.16 51.66
C GLU A 216 -5.35 7.36 52.25
N ARG A 217 -5.08 6.60 53.32
CA ARG A 217 -6.10 5.88 54.09
C ARG A 217 -6.86 6.78 55.06
N ALA A 218 -6.21 7.81 55.60
CA ALA A 218 -6.78 8.71 56.61
C ALA A 218 -7.57 9.88 56.00
N VAL A 219 -7.20 10.32 54.79
CA VAL A 219 -7.88 11.42 54.11
C VAL A 219 -8.99 10.90 53.22
N THR A 220 -10.18 11.49 53.30
CA THR A 220 -11.30 11.37 52.34
C THR A 220 -10.96 12.00 50.97
N LEU A 221 -9.74 11.82 50.47
CA LEU A 221 -9.36 12.13 49.09
C LEU A 221 -9.83 10.94 48.25
N ASN A 222 -11.14 10.91 47.95
CA ASN A 222 -11.77 10.03 46.97
C ASN A 222 -11.52 8.51 47.12
N ASN A 223 -11.43 8.02 48.37
CA ASN A 223 -11.62 6.62 48.78
C ASN A 223 -11.03 5.57 47.81
N ALA A 224 -9.74 5.68 47.48
CA ALA A 224 -9.06 4.77 46.54
C ALA A 224 -9.22 3.28 46.90
N ALA A 225 -9.36 2.95 48.19
CA ALA A 225 -9.65 1.58 48.61
C ALA A 225 -11.03 1.08 48.15
N GLU A 226 -12.03 1.95 47.98
CA GLU A 226 -13.36 1.60 47.43
C GLU A 226 -13.31 1.27 45.94
N SER A 227 -12.34 1.82 45.21
CA SER A 227 -12.20 1.57 43.78
C SER A 227 -11.57 0.22 43.46
N PHE A 228 -10.91 -0.44 44.42
CA PHE A 228 -10.35 -1.78 44.25
C PHE A 228 -11.42 -2.79 43.82
N PHE A 229 -11.03 -3.73 42.96
CA PHE A 229 -11.94 -4.73 42.41
C PHE A 229 -12.66 -5.52 43.51
N ILE A 230 -11.95 -5.86 44.58
CA ILE A 230 -12.49 -6.62 45.71
C ILE A 230 -13.59 -5.87 46.49
N ASN A 231 -13.64 -4.55 46.39
CA ASN A 231 -14.52 -3.69 47.19
C ASN A 231 -15.71 -3.17 46.40
N GLN A 232 -15.49 -2.58 45.21
CA GLN A 232 -16.53 -2.14 44.24
C GLN A 232 -17.88 -1.75 44.87
N GLY A 233 -17.87 -0.71 45.70
CA GLY A 233 -19.02 -0.28 46.48
C GLY A 233 -18.64 0.80 47.50
N THR A 234 -19.62 1.24 48.29
CA THR A 234 -19.44 2.30 49.31
C THR A 234 -18.75 1.82 50.59
N SER A 235 -18.13 0.64 50.56
CA SER A 235 -17.41 0.08 51.69
C SER A 235 -16.23 -0.73 51.19
N TYR A 236 -15.11 -0.62 51.88
CA TYR A 236 -13.87 -1.32 51.56
C TYR A 236 -13.48 -2.24 52.72
N ILE A 237 -12.76 -3.32 52.43
CA ILE A 237 -12.26 -4.22 53.46
C ILE A 237 -11.17 -3.51 54.28
N VAL A 238 -11.25 -3.60 55.60
CA VAL A 238 -10.29 -3.09 56.56
C VAL A 238 -9.67 -4.26 57.30
N LEU A 239 -8.35 -4.29 57.38
CA LEU A 239 -7.60 -5.17 58.27
C LEU A 239 -7.18 -4.39 59.52
N ASP A 240 -7.82 -4.68 60.65
CA ASP A 240 -7.36 -4.22 61.97
C ASP A 240 -6.10 -5.02 62.34
N GLU A 241 -5.01 -4.34 62.68
CA GLU A 241 -3.74 -4.99 63.04
C GLU A 241 -3.59 -5.26 64.53
N THR A 242 -4.36 -4.57 65.38
CA THR A 242 -4.25 -4.69 66.84
C THR A 242 -4.91 -5.98 67.34
N ALA A 243 -6.04 -6.34 66.73
CA ALA A 243 -6.66 -7.65 66.78
C ALA A 243 -6.98 -8.04 65.33
N PRO A 244 -6.21 -8.96 64.70
CA PRO A 244 -6.33 -9.28 63.29
C PRO A 244 -7.77 -9.64 62.94
N LYS A 245 -8.46 -8.70 62.28
CA LYS A 245 -9.85 -8.84 61.87
C LYS A 245 -10.10 -8.11 60.56
N LEU A 246 -10.68 -8.82 59.61
CA LEU A 246 -11.23 -8.28 58.38
C LEU A 246 -12.68 -7.86 58.61
N HIS A 247 -13.02 -6.65 58.19
CA HIS A 247 -14.40 -6.17 58.21
C HIS A 247 -14.58 -5.06 57.17
N PRO A 248 -15.80 -4.84 56.65
CA PRO A 248 -16.06 -3.67 55.81
C PRO A 248 -15.94 -2.37 56.61
N SER A 249 -15.50 -1.27 55.99
CA SER A 249 -15.32 0.04 56.64
C SER A 249 -16.56 0.61 57.33
N GLY A 250 -17.76 0.17 56.93
CA GLY A 250 -19.05 0.54 57.54
C GLY A 250 -19.86 -0.64 58.08
N GLY A 251 -19.26 -1.82 58.25
CA GLY A 251 -19.97 -3.05 58.61
C GLY A 251 -19.17 -3.99 59.49
N THR A 252 -19.80 -5.08 59.95
CA THR A 252 -19.17 -6.06 60.85
C THR A 252 -18.81 -7.38 60.18
N THR A 253 -19.41 -7.67 59.01
CA THR A 253 -19.30 -8.96 58.31
C THR A 253 -18.99 -8.73 56.84
N LEU A 254 -18.09 -9.54 56.27
CA LEU A 254 -17.76 -9.49 54.84
C LEU A 254 -18.99 -9.86 54.00
N THR A 255 -19.19 -9.16 52.88
CA THR A 255 -20.31 -9.45 51.98
C THR A 255 -20.01 -10.65 51.09
N HIS A 256 -21.05 -11.31 50.58
CA HIS A 256 -20.91 -12.40 49.62
C HIS A 256 -20.08 -11.99 48.39
N GLN A 257 -20.29 -10.76 47.89
CA GLN A 257 -19.54 -10.22 46.76
C GLN A 257 -18.06 -10.03 47.09
N GLN A 258 -17.72 -9.57 48.30
CA GLN A 258 -16.33 -9.45 48.75
C GLN A 258 -15.65 -10.82 48.79
N LEU A 259 -16.33 -11.85 49.33
CA LEU A 259 -15.80 -13.22 49.40
C LEU A 259 -15.59 -13.84 48.01
N ASP A 260 -16.53 -13.66 47.08
CA ASP A 260 -16.40 -14.08 45.67
C ASP A 260 -15.20 -13.38 45.00
N ARG A 261 -15.18 -12.05 45.04
CA ARG A 261 -14.18 -11.24 44.37
C ARG A 261 -12.77 -11.50 44.90
N MET A 262 -12.60 -11.65 46.22
CA MET A 262 -11.30 -12.02 46.81
C MET A 262 -10.78 -13.33 46.23
N MET A 263 -11.62 -14.36 46.15
CA MET A 263 -11.20 -15.66 45.64
C MET A 263 -10.88 -15.59 44.14
N ARG A 264 -11.75 -14.99 43.31
CA ARG A 264 -11.50 -14.86 41.87
C ARG A 264 -10.27 -14.00 41.58
N PHE A 265 -10.10 -12.89 42.28
CA PHE A 265 -8.97 -11.97 42.10
C PHE A 265 -7.64 -12.61 42.45
N VAL A 266 -7.51 -13.19 43.65
CA VAL A 266 -6.27 -13.84 44.10
C VAL A 266 -5.89 -14.96 43.15
N ARG A 267 -6.86 -15.79 42.76
CA ARG A 267 -6.63 -16.92 41.87
C ARG A 267 -6.24 -16.48 40.47
N LEU A 268 -6.88 -15.44 39.92
CA LEU A 268 -6.52 -14.89 38.62
C LEU A 268 -5.12 -14.27 38.64
N ALA A 269 -4.78 -13.50 39.68
CA ALA A 269 -3.46 -12.90 39.83
C ALA A 269 -2.36 -13.97 39.85
N ARG A 270 -2.55 -15.05 40.62
CA ARG A 270 -1.63 -16.20 40.61
C ARG A 270 -1.57 -16.86 39.25
N ARG A 271 -2.72 -17.01 38.58
CA ARG A 271 -2.83 -17.70 37.30
C ARG A 271 -2.16 -16.97 36.14
N LEU A 272 -2.16 -15.63 36.19
CA LEU A 272 -1.53 -14.74 35.21
C LEU A 272 -0.15 -14.28 35.65
N GLU A 273 0.33 -14.72 36.81
CA GLU A 273 1.60 -14.30 37.41
C GLU A 273 1.73 -12.77 37.53
N LEU A 274 0.64 -12.11 37.93
CA LEU A 274 0.57 -10.68 38.16
C LEU A 274 0.63 -10.35 39.65
N ALA A 275 1.25 -9.21 39.98
CA ALA A 275 1.08 -8.62 41.30
C ALA A 275 -0.39 -8.22 41.51
N PHE A 276 -0.83 -8.14 42.78
CA PHE A 276 -2.20 -7.74 43.08
C PHE A 276 -2.47 -6.32 42.61
N THR A 277 -1.53 -5.42 42.82
CA THR A 277 -1.60 -4.04 42.33
C THR A 277 -1.75 -4.00 40.81
N ASP A 278 -0.95 -4.75 40.05
CA ASP A 278 -1.01 -4.82 38.59
C ASP A 278 -2.36 -5.35 38.06
N LEU A 279 -2.89 -6.44 38.64
CA LEU A 279 -4.17 -6.97 38.21
C LEU A 279 -5.31 -5.99 38.49
N ASP A 280 -5.31 -5.38 39.67
CA ASP A 280 -6.28 -4.35 40.01
C ASP A 280 -6.13 -3.13 39.10
N VAL A 281 -4.89 -2.86 38.63
CA VAL A 281 -4.63 -1.82 37.66
C VAL A 281 -5.43 -2.04 36.38
N LEU A 282 -5.26 -3.21 35.79
CA LEU A 282 -5.95 -3.61 34.57
C LEU A 282 -7.47 -3.68 34.77
N LEU A 283 -7.93 -4.20 35.91
CA LEU A 283 -9.36 -4.29 36.17
C LEU A 283 -10.02 -2.90 36.21
N GLN A 284 -9.45 -1.96 36.96
CA GLN A 284 -10.00 -0.60 37.06
C GLN A 284 -9.93 0.15 35.72
N THR A 285 -8.80 0.07 35.00
CA THR A 285 -8.52 0.94 33.84
C THR A 285 -8.96 0.34 32.50
N ALA A 286 -8.78 -0.96 32.31
CA ALA A 286 -9.04 -1.65 31.04
C ALA A 286 -10.41 -2.33 31.02
N CYS A 287 -10.91 -2.77 32.18
CA CYS A 287 -12.09 -3.65 32.25
C CYS A 287 -13.34 -2.94 32.77
N GLY A 288 -13.27 -1.64 33.08
CA GLY A 288 -14.38 -0.92 33.73
C GLY A 288 -14.70 -1.48 35.12
N ASN A 289 -13.69 -2.00 35.79
CA ASN A 289 -13.76 -2.72 37.05
C ASN A 289 -14.74 -3.91 36.99
N LYS A 290 -14.67 -4.72 35.94
CA LYS A 290 -15.46 -5.96 35.83
C LYS A 290 -14.58 -7.11 35.39
N LEU A 291 -14.81 -8.27 35.98
CA LEU A 291 -14.17 -9.51 35.57
C LEU A 291 -15.22 -10.39 34.88
N ASP A 292 -15.50 -10.05 33.62
CA ASP A 292 -16.38 -10.75 32.69
C ASP A 292 -15.59 -11.14 31.41
N GLU A 293 -16.27 -11.67 30.40
CA GLU A 293 -15.63 -12.09 29.13
C GLU A 293 -14.89 -10.94 28.43
N ASN A 294 -15.43 -9.72 28.48
CA ASN A 294 -14.80 -8.53 27.94
C ASN A 294 -13.61 -8.07 28.79
N GLY A 295 -13.71 -8.18 30.11
CA GLY A 295 -12.63 -7.88 31.03
C GLY A 295 -11.42 -8.79 30.81
N LEU A 296 -11.65 -10.10 30.66
CA LEU A 296 -10.57 -11.02 30.31
C LEU A 296 -9.99 -10.75 28.91
N GLN A 297 -10.83 -10.39 27.94
CA GLN A 297 -10.33 -9.94 26.63
C GLN A 297 -9.43 -8.70 26.74
N ALA A 298 -9.80 -7.72 27.57
CA ALA A 298 -9.02 -6.52 27.81
C ALA A 298 -7.69 -6.82 28.51
N ILE A 299 -7.70 -7.70 29.51
CA ILE A 299 -6.50 -8.19 30.19
C ILE A 299 -5.58 -8.92 29.20
N ALA A 300 -6.14 -9.74 28.31
CA ALA A 300 -5.37 -10.43 27.27
C ALA A 300 -4.66 -9.43 26.35
N VAL A 301 -5.36 -8.40 25.86
CA VAL A 301 -4.76 -7.34 25.03
C VAL A 301 -3.65 -6.61 25.80
N ALA A 302 -3.90 -6.22 27.05
CA ALA A 302 -2.93 -5.50 27.88
C ALA A 302 -1.67 -6.35 28.15
N ILE A 303 -1.82 -7.66 28.42
CA ILE A 303 -0.68 -8.57 28.61
C ILE A 303 0.13 -8.73 27.33
N GLU A 304 -0.52 -8.76 26.16
CA GLU A 304 0.21 -8.84 24.88
C GLU A 304 1.01 -7.56 24.61
N ILE A 305 0.43 -6.38 24.91
CA ILE A 305 1.17 -5.10 24.84
C ILE A 305 2.34 -5.10 25.84
N ARG A 306 2.13 -5.61 27.06
CA ARG A 306 3.18 -5.75 28.07
C ARG A 306 4.33 -6.62 27.57
N LYS A 307 4.02 -7.77 26.97
CA LYS A 307 5.03 -8.69 26.42
C LYS A 307 5.79 -8.09 25.25
N ALA A 308 5.12 -7.31 24.39
CA ALA A 308 5.74 -6.67 23.24
C ALA A 308 6.66 -5.49 23.62
N THR A 309 6.39 -4.83 24.76
CA THR A 309 7.08 -3.60 25.17
C THR A 309 8.01 -3.77 26.36
N GLU A 310 7.87 -4.87 27.11
CA GLU A 310 8.57 -5.15 28.37
C GLU A 310 8.37 -4.07 29.47
N LEU A 311 7.36 -3.21 29.32
CA LEU A 311 7.07 -2.14 30.27
C LEU A 311 6.20 -2.61 31.44
N PRO A 312 6.29 -1.95 32.62
CA PRO A 312 5.40 -2.18 33.74
C PRO A 312 3.91 -1.97 33.42
N VAL A 313 3.01 -2.65 34.15
CA VAL A 313 1.56 -2.64 33.88
C VAL A 313 0.93 -1.26 34.07
N ASP A 314 1.38 -0.53 35.08
CA ASP A 314 0.97 0.83 35.35
C ASP A 314 1.40 1.78 34.22
N GLU A 315 2.62 1.62 33.67
CA GLU A 315 3.10 2.41 32.54
C GLU A 315 2.28 2.15 31.26
N ILE A 316 2.04 0.89 30.89
CA ILE A 316 1.24 0.58 29.71
C ILE A 316 -0.22 1.04 29.87
N ALA A 317 -0.75 1.06 31.10
CA ALA A 317 -2.11 1.52 31.35
C ALA A 317 -2.32 2.99 30.93
N THR A 318 -1.26 3.80 30.93
CA THR A 318 -1.33 5.19 30.46
C THR A 318 -1.78 5.32 28.99
N LEU A 319 -1.62 4.27 28.17
CA LEU A 319 -2.10 4.21 26.79
C LEU A 319 -3.63 4.34 26.66
N TRP A 320 -4.38 3.96 27.70
CA TRP A 320 -5.86 3.96 27.69
C TRP A 320 -6.49 4.56 28.95
N SER A 321 -5.70 5.00 29.94
CA SER A 321 -6.18 5.71 31.11
C SER A 321 -5.31 6.92 31.46
N VAL A 322 -5.68 7.66 32.49
CA VAL A 322 -4.78 8.63 33.14
C VAL A 322 -3.86 7.89 34.12
N ALA A 323 -2.70 8.48 34.43
CA ALA A 323 -1.82 7.94 35.46
C ALA A 323 -2.50 7.99 36.84
N ARG A 324 -2.35 6.93 37.64
CA ARG A 324 -2.91 6.89 39.00
C ARG A 324 -2.18 7.86 39.89
N SER A 325 -2.95 8.64 40.66
CA SER A 325 -2.48 9.56 41.69
C SER A 325 -2.66 9.01 43.10
N HIS A 326 -2.59 7.69 43.25
CA HIS A 326 -2.67 7.02 44.55
C HIS A 326 -1.79 5.77 44.55
N GLY A 327 -1.45 5.28 45.73
CA GLY A 327 -0.45 4.23 45.95
C GLY A 327 0.94 4.81 46.20
N HIS A 328 1.02 5.86 47.03
CA HIS A 328 2.29 6.55 47.31
C HIS A 328 3.30 5.63 48.02
N GLY A 329 2.80 4.62 48.74
CA GLY A 329 3.58 3.81 49.66
C GLY A 329 4.08 4.61 50.87
N ASP A 330 4.76 3.90 51.79
CA ASP A 330 5.32 4.51 53.01
C ASP A 330 6.76 5.06 52.80
N GLY A 331 7.19 5.17 51.54
CA GLY A 331 8.52 5.65 51.16
C GLY A 331 8.67 7.18 51.25
N VAL A 332 9.92 7.66 51.21
CA VAL A 332 10.21 9.12 51.23
C VAL A 332 9.80 9.79 49.91
N VAL A 333 9.89 9.06 48.79
CA VAL A 333 9.46 9.51 47.47
C VAL A 333 8.17 8.75 47.12
N PRO A 334 7.10 9.43 46.68
CA PRO A 334 5.87 8.76 46.27
C PRO A 334 6.11 7.76 45.13
N ALA A 335 5.55 6.56 45.28
CA ALA A 335 5.69 5.45 44.33
C ALA A 335 4.60 5.43 43.25
N ASP A 336 3.53 6.23 43.39
CA ASP A 336 2.46 6.27 42.41
C ASP A 336 2.96 6.79 41.06
N LEU A 337 2.26 6.40 40.01
CA LEU A 337 2.70 6.67 38.65
C LEU A 337 2.57 8.16 38.28
N PHE A 338 1.55 8.85 38.83
CA PHE A 338 1.34 10.27 38.60
C PHE A 338 2.52 11.09 39.10
N ASP A 339 2.96 10.86 40.33
CA ASP A 339 4.10 11.56 40.90
C ASP A 339 5.40 11.20 40.16
N ARG A 340 5.65 9.91 39.87
CA ARG A 340 6.83 9.48 39.09
C ARG A 340 6.95 10.15 37.73
N ILE A 341 5.83 10.45 37.07
CA ILE A 341 5.84 11.02 35.73
C ILE A 341 5.79 12.55 35.76
N PHE A 342 4.82 13.12 36.50
CA PHE A 342 4.46 14.52 36.37
C PHE A 342 5.08 15.39 37.44
N ASN A 343 5.42 14.84 38.62
CA ASN A 343 6.01 15.61 39.73
C ASN A 343 7.52 15.38 39.87
N ASN A 344 7.97 14.13 39.80
CA ASN A 344 9.37 13.69 39.79
C ASN A 344 10.32 14.63 40.56
N ASP A 345 11.42 15.09 39.93
CA ASP A 345 12.40 16.00 40.53
C ASP A 345 12.04 17.49 40.39
N PHE A 346 10.80 17.82 40.02
CA PHE A 346 10.43 19.22 39.85
C PHE A 346 10.30 19.94 41.20
N PRO A 347 10.61 21.25 41.27
CA PRO A 347 10.62 22.00 42.54
C PRO A 347 9.25 22.12 43.22
N SER A 348 8.16 21.95 42.48
CA SER A 348 6.79 22.03 42.97
C SER A 348 5.91 20.98 42.31
N SER A 349 4.87 20.56 43.04
CA SER A 349 3.85 19.66 42.51
C SER A 349 3.11 20.33 41.33
N LEU A 350 2.49 19.51 40.48
CA LEU A 350 1.63 19.97 39.39
C LEU A 350 0.45 20.77 39.96
N HIS A 351 -0.11 20.35 41.10
CA HIS A 351 -1.14 21.07 41.83
C HIS A 351 -0.70 22.50 42.18
N ASP A 352 0.47 22.65 42.82
CA ASP A 352 1.03 23.96 43.20
C ASP A 352 1.34 24.83 41.98
N LEU A 353 1.81 24.22 40.89
CA LEU A 353 2.06 24.91 39.63
C LEU A 353 0.76 25.47 39.04
N VAL A 354 -0.29 24.64 38.93
CA VAL A 354 -1.61 25.04 38.43
C VAL A 354 -2.18 26.17 39.29
N PHE A 355 -2.08 26.07 40.62
CA PHE A 355 -2.48 27.13 41.54
C PHE A 355 -1.71 28.44 41.29
N SER A 356 -0.38 28.37 41.15
CA SER A 356 0.45 29.54 40.83
C SER A 356 0.12 30.15 39.47
N LEU A 357 -0.23 29.34 38.46
CA LEU A 357 -0.59 29.84 37.13
C LEU A 357 -1.96 30.52 37.15
N ASN A 358 -2.93 29.96 37.89
CA ASN A 358 -4.24 30.56 38.07
C ASN A 358 -4.16 31.93 38.77
N THR A 359 -3.33 32.07 39.82
CA THR A 359 -3.10 33.37 40.47
C THR A 359 -2.47 34.40 39.52
N LYS A 360 -1.66 33.96 38.55
CA LYS A 360 -1.06 34.79 37.50
C LYS A 360 -1.95 34.98 36.27
N GLN A 361 -3.15 34.41 36.23
CA GLN A 361 -4.04 34.37 35.06
C GLN A 361 -3.36 33.82 33.78
N ALA A 362 -2.36 32.95 33.95
CA ALA A 362 -1.64 32.31 32.84
C ALA A 362 -2.51 31.23 32.16
N GLY A 363 -2.20 30.91 30.91
CA GLY A 363 -2.90 29.88 30.12
C GLY A 363 -2.16 28.54 30.11
N ALA A 364 -2.72 27.58 29.37
CA ALA A 364 -2.13 26.25 29.22
C ALA A 364 -0.71 26.28 28.63
N ASP A 365 -0.37 27.27 27.80
CA ASP A 365 0.99 27.42 27.24
C ASP A 365 2.08 27.60 28.32
N ALA A 366 1.73 28.09 29.51
CA ALA A 366 2.67 28.21 30.62
C ALA A 366 3.03 26.84 31.26
N LEU A 367 2.37 25.76 30.82
CA LEU A 367 2.67 24.38 31.22
C LEU A 367 3.63 23.68 30.24
N ASP A 368 3.96 24.30 29.10
CA ASP A 368 4.72 23.66 28.01
C ASP A 368 6.10 23.17 28.46
N ASP A 369 6.84 23.97 29.23
CA ASP A 369 8.18 23.58 29.74
C ASP A 369 8.10 22.33 30.63
N ARG A 370 7.09 22.28 31.50
CA ARG A 370 6.83 21.12 32.37
C ARG A 370 6.42 19.91 31.53
N LEU A 371 5.48 20.08 30.62
CA LEU A 371 4.99 19.03 29.75
C LEU A 371 6.11 18.44 28.88
N GLN A 372 6.85 19.27 28.16
CA GLN A 372 7.98 18.85 27.33
C GLN A 372 9.00 18.04 28.14
N ALA A 373 9.38 18.53 29.32
CA ALA A 373 10.36 17.85 30.17
C ALA A 373 9.84 16.48 30.66
N THR A 374 8.56 16.36 31.01
CA THR A 374 7.96 15.06 31.43
C THR A 374 7.90 14.04 30.29
N LEU A 375 7.76 14.49 29.03
CA LEU A 375 7.71 13.63 27.84
C LEU A 375 9.10 13.26 27.31
N ARG A 376 10.16 13.94 27.77
CA ARG A 376 11.55 13.79 27.29
C ARG A 376 11.70 13.99 25.77
N LEU A 377 10.91 14.89 25.19
CA LEU A 377 10.96 15.23 23.77
C LEU A 377 11.90 16.40 23.49
N SER A 378 12.48 16.40 22.29
CA SER A 378 13.18 17.59 21.78
C SER A 378 12.18 18.75 21.61
N GLY A 379 12.67 20.00 21.64
CA GLY A 379 11.81 21.17 21.44
C GLY A 379 11.07 21.15 20.10
N ALA A 380 11.71 20.60 19.06
CA ALA A 380 11.11 20.44 17.73
C ALA A 380 9.99 19.38 17.72
N ASP A 381 10.22 18.22 18.35
CA ASP A 381 9.23 17.13 18.40
C ASP A 381 8.04 17.50 19.28
N PHE A 382 8.28 18.20 20.39
CA PHE A 382 7.21 18.69 21.26
C PHE A 382 6.35 19.75 20.55
N ALA A 383 6.98 20.73 19.89
CA ALA A 383 6.26 21.74 19.12
C ALA A 383 5.44 21.11 17.99
N PHE A 384 6.02 20.13 17.28
CA PHE A 384 5.30 19.36 16.27
C PHE A 384 4.11 18.61 16.87
N LEU A 385 4.30 17.85 17.96
CA LEU A 385 3.24 17.08 18.59
C LEU A 385 2.11 18.00 19.06
N LYS A 386 2.43 19.10 19.75
CA LYS A 386 1.44 20.07 20.21
C LYS A 386 0.61 20.62 19.05
N ALA A 387 1.27 21.06 17.98
CA ALA A 387 0.58 21.57 16.79
C ALA A 387 -0.28 20.48 16.11
N ALA A 388 0.23 19.24 16.03
CA ALA A 388 -0.47 18.11 15.43
C ALA A 388 -1.71 17.71 16.23
N LEU A 389 -1.63 17.71 17.56
CA LEU A 389 -2.77 17.40 18.43
C LEU A 389 -3.84 18.50 18.31
N MET A 390 -3.45 19.76 18.40
CA MET A 390 -4.38 20.89 18.27
C MET A 390 -5.07 20.93 16.90
N ALA A 391 -4.34 20.64 15.82
CA ALA A 391 -4.91 20.57 14.46
C ALA A 391 -5.97 19.48 14.30
N ARG A 392 -6.00 18.49 15.20
CA ARG A 392 -6.97 17.38 15.23
C ARG A 392 -8.04 17.55 16.31
N GLY A 393 -8.12 18.73 16.92
CA GLY A 393 -9.22 19.11 17.82
C GLY A 393 -8.99 18.81 19.29
N VAL A 394 -7.78 18.42 19.71
CA VAL A 394 -7.46 18.25 21.14
C VAL A 394 -7.55 19.63 21.82
N ALA A 395 -8.49 19.76 22.77
CA ALA A 395 -8.79 21.02 23.42
C ALA A 395 -7.77 21.35 24.52
N GLN A 396 -7.21 22.57 24.48
CA GLN A 396 -6.39 23.05 25.59
C GLN A 396 -7.24 23.30 26.84
N PRO A 397 -6.69 23.06 28.05
CA PRO A 397 -7.35 23.44 29.30
C PRO A 397 -7.75 24.92 29.30
N ALA A 398 -9.05 25.19 29.53
CA ALA A 398 -9.59 26.54 29.58
C ALA A 398 -9.13 27.28 30.84
N LYS A 399 -9.22 28.63 30.84
CA LYS A 399 -8.99 29.45 32.03
C LYS A 399 -10.28 29.62 32.84
N PRO A 400 -10.26 29.54 34.18
CA PRO A 400 -9.11 29.14 35.02
C PRO A 400 -8.75 27.67 34.81
N LEU A 401 -7.46 27.35 34.89
CA LEU A 401 -6.94 26.00 34.70
C LEU A 401 -7.52 25.07 35.76
N ASP A 402 -8.27 24.06 35.30
CA ASP A 402 -8.76 22.96 36.11
C ASP A 402 -7.71 21.85 36.16
N GLU A 403 -7.45 21.30 37.34
CA GLU A 403 -6.41 20.28 37.53
C GLU A 403 -6.72 19.00 36.76
N ALA A 404 -7.97 18.51 36.79
CA ALA A 404 -8.35 17.30 36.07
C ALA A 404 -8.21 17.47 34.55
N ALA A 405 -8.57 18.64 34.01
CA ALA A 405 -8.34 18.98 32.61
C ALA A 405 -6.85 19.01 32.24
N VAL A 406 -5.99 19.55 33.13
CA VAL A 406 -4.54 19.55 32.93
C VAL A 406 -3.96 18.13 32.95
N ILE A 407 -4.41 17.26 33.86
CA ILE A 407 -3.98 15.86 33.92
C ILE A 407 -4.43 15.11 32.66
N GLY A 408 -5.65 15.35 32.19
CA GLY A 408 -6.15 14.82 30.93
C GLY A 408 -5.26 15.23 29.75
N TRP A 409 -4.95 16.53 29.65
CA TRP A 409 -4.06 17.09 28.63
C TRP A 409 -2.66 16.46 28.67
N PHE A 410 -2.03 16.38 29.85
CA PHE A 410 -0.71 15.76 30.02
C PHE A 410 -0.73 14.27 29.67
N SER A 411 -1.80 13.56 30.04
CA SER A 411 -1.98 12.14 29.73
C SER A 411 -2.13 11.90 28.23
N THR A 412 -2.89 12.74 27.51
CA THR A 412 -3.00 12.67 26.05
C THR A 412 -1.61 12.75 25.41
N PHE A 413 -0.81 13.76 25.72
CA PHE A 413 0.54 13.88 25.14
C PHE A 413 1.44 12.69 25.49
N ARG A 414 1.36 12.21 26.73
CA ARG A 414 2.11 11.04 27.16
C ARG A 414 1.75 9.79 26.35
N ARG A 415 0.47 9.56 26.02
CA ARG A 415 0.06 8.41 25.18
C ARG A 415 0.80 8.40 23.85
N PHE A 416 0.80 9.52 23.14
CA PHE A 416 1.47 9.61 21.84
C PHE A 416 2.99 9.47 21.96
N ALA A 417 3.63 10.08 22.97
CA ALA A 417 5.06 9.94 23.21
C ALA A 417 5.46 8.50 23.62
N THR A 418 4.62 7.85 24.43
CA THR A 418 4.82 6.47 24.87
C THR A 418 4.64 5.50 23.70
N LEU A 419 3.60 5.68 22.87
CA LEU A 419 3.41 4.91 21.63
C LEU A 419 4.58 5.05 20.68
N ALA A 420 5.11 6.27 20.50
CA ALA A 420 6.29 6.50 19.68
C ALA A 420 7.49 5.68 20.17
N THR A 421 7.74 5.72 21.49
CA THR A 421 8.80 4.92 22.13
C THR A 421 8.57 3.41 21.96
N MET A 422 7.37 2.92 22.27
CA MET A 422 7.00 1.49 22.21
C MET A 422 7.10 0.92 20.79
N LEU A 423 6.69 1.70 19.78
CA LEU A 423 6.75 1.30 18.38
C LEU A 423 8.14 1.58 17.77
N SER A 424 9.09 2.16 18.50
CA SER A 424 10.37 2.61 17.94
C SER A 424 10.20 3.51 16.70
N LEU A 425 9.22 4.42 16.77
CA LEU A 425 8.90 5.40 15.74
C LEU A 425 9.06 6.82 16.28
N SER A 426 9.26 7.80 15.40
CA SER A 426 9.13 9.20 15.80
C SER A 426 7.67 9.55 16.10
N VAL A 427 7.45 10.59 16.92
CA VAL A 427 6.10 11.08 17.21
C VAL A 427 5.36 11.50 15.93
N ARG A 428 6.09 12.01 14.94
CA ARG A 428 5.57 12.33 13.61
C ARG A 428 5.04 11.10 12.89
N GLU A 429 5.80 10.00 12.89
CA GLU A 429 5.40 8.76 12.24
C GLU A 429 4.19 8.12 12.93
N VAL A 430 4.09 8.17 14.26
CA VAL A 430 2.88 7.68 14.96
C VAL A 430 1.65 8.47 14.53
N VAL A 431 1.75 9.80 14.46
CA VAL A 431 0.64 10.65 13.97
C VAL A 431 0.30 10.31 12.52
N MET A 432 1.29 10.09 11.66
CA MET A 432 1.08 9.64 10.27
C MET A 432 0.31 8.32 10.21
N LEU A 433 0.72 7.32 10.99
CA LEU A 433 0.06 6.02 11.00
C LEU A 433 -1.38 6.11 11.51
N LEU A 434 -1.64 6.98 12.50
CA LEU A 434 -3.01 7.21 12.99
C LEU A 434 -3.88 7.94 11.96
N ASP A 435 -3.33 8.85 11.17
CA ASP A 435 -4.04 9.46 10.04
C ASP A 435 -4.34 8.43 8.96
N VAL A 436 -3.37 7.57 8.62
CA VAL A 436 -3.57 6.45 7.69
C VAL A 436 -4.69 5.55 8.20
N LEU A 437 -4.63 5.11 9.46
CA LEU A 437 -5.69 4.28 10.06
C LEU A 437 -7.04 5.01 10.09
N GLY A 438 -7.05 6.33 10.28
CA GLY A 438 -8.27 7.14 10.30
C GLY A 438 -8.92 7.27 8.92
N ALA A 439 -8.12 7.46 7.87
CA ALA A 439 -8.60 7.46 6.49
C ALA A 439 -8.97 6.06 6.01
N GLN A 440 -8.31 5.03 6.55
CA GLN A 440 -8.25 3.69 5.96
C GLN A 440 -8.61 2.58 6.95
N TRP A 441 -9.52 2.83 7.90
CA TRP A 441 -9.86 1.84 8.93
C TRP A 441 -10.42 0.53 8.35
N THR A 442 -11.16 0.62 7.23
CA THR A 442 -11.77 -0.52 6.53
C THR A 442 -10.76 -1.45 5.85
N VAL A 443 -9.47 -1.11 5.80
CA VAL A 443 -8.37 -2.03 5.44
C VAL A 443 -8.25 -3.19 6.46
N ALA A 444 -9.12 -3.21 7.48
CA ALA A 444 -9.40 -4.33 8.39
C ALA A 444 -9.80 -5.66 7.76
N GLU A 445 -10.12 -5.74 6.47
CA GLU A 445 -10.40 -7.01 5.79
C GLU A 445 -9.14 -7.68 5.17
N HIS A 446 -7.95 -7.11 5.37
CA HIS A 446 -6.71 -7.79 4.96
C HIS A 446 -6.27 -8.80 6.02
N ASP A 447 -6.06 -10.05 5.62
CA ASP A 447 -5.70 -11.16 6.52
C ASP A 447 -4.51 -10.80 7.44
N ASP A 448 -3.42 -10.26 6.88
CA ASP A 448 -2.21 -9.86 7.64
C ASP A 448 -2.46 -8.77 8.70
N LEU A 449 -3.48 -7.93 8.53
CA LEU A 449 -3.76 -6.80 9.43
C LEU A 449 -4.98 -7.07 10.32
N THR A 450 -5.51 -8.29 10.31
CA THR A 450 -6.68 -8.66 11.13
C THR A 450 -6.30 -8.62 12.62
N ILE A 451 -7.13 -7.94 13.41
CA ILE A 451 -6.93 -7.81 14.86
C ILE A 451 -7.23 -9.18 15.50
N PRO A 452 -6.38 -9.70 16.40
CA PRO A 452 -6.58 -11.04 16.99
C PRO A 452 -7.74 -11.09 17.99
N MET A 453 -8.00 -10.01 18.73
CA MET A 453 -9.05 -9.95 19.75
C MET A 453 -9.90 -8.68 19.58
N PRO A 454 -10.70 -8.55 18.50
CA PRO A 454 -11.50 -7.36 18.24
C PRO A 454 -12.65 -7.23 19.26
N PHE A 455 -12.89 -6.03 19.79
CA PHE A 455 -14.07 -5.71 20.61
C PHE A 455 -15.27 -5.27 19.77
N SER A 456 -15.02 -4.69 18.60
CA SER A 456 -16.03 -4.31 17.62
C SER A 456 -15.71 -4.95 16.27
N THR A 457 -16.72 -5.54 15.64
CA THR A 457 -16.65 -5.99 14.24
C THR A 457 -17.15 -4.93 13.26
N GLY A 458 -17.66 -3.79 13.75
CA GLY A 458 -18.15 -2.66 12.95
C GLY A 458 -17.16 -1.50 12.81
N ALA A 459 -17.53 -0.49 12.02
CA ALA A 459 -16.78 0.75 11.87
C ALA A 459 -16.58 1.46 13.22
N LEU A 460 -15.42 2.11 13.41
CA LEU A 460 -15.16 2.88 14.62
C LEU A 460 -16.16 4.04 14.77
N ALA A 461 -16.58 4.31 16.01
CA ALA A 461 -17.49 5.43 16.30
C ALA A 461 -16.77 6.79 16.23
N ALA A 462 -15.45 6.81 16.32
CA ALA A 462 -14.59 8.00 16.23
C ALA A 462 -13.28 7.63 15.52
N THR A 463 -12.50 8.64 15.11
CA THR A 463 -11.20 8.38 14.48
C THR A 463 -10.25 7.69 15.47
N PRO A 464 -9.28 6.87 15.00
CA PRO A 464 -8.26 6.26 15.85
C PRO A 464 -7.54 7.28 16.74
N PHE A 465 -7.31 8.47 16.20
CA PHE A 465 -6.74 9.59 16.92
C PHE A 465 -7.61 10.05 18.10
N ALA A 466 -8.91 10.28 17.88
CA ALA A 466 -9.84 10.72 18.93
C ALA A 466 -10.00 9.68 20.05
N LEU A 467 -9.93 8.39 19.71
CA LEU A 467 -9.99 7.28 20.66
C LEU A 467 -8.75 7.15 21.56
N LEU A 468 -7.61 7.72 21.16
CA LEU A 468 -6.40 7.82 21.99
C LEU A 468 -6.36 9.10 22.81
N ASP A 469 -6.94 10.19 22.30
CA ASP A 469 -7.11 11.43 23.05
C ASP A 469 -8.08 11.25 24.23
N HIS A 470 -9.24 10.66 23.95
CA HIS A 470 -10.28 10.38 24.94
C HIS A 470 -10.68 8.91 24.89
N PRO A 471 -9.88 8.02 25.52
CA PRO A 471 -10.24 6.62 25.65
C PRO A 471 -11.60 6.46 26.33
N GLY A 472 -12.41 5.54 25.84
CA GLY A 472 -13.67 5.18 26.48
C GLY A 472 -13.46 4.50 27.84
N THR A 473 -14.50 4.45 28.67
CA THR A 473 -14.48 3.72 29.94
C THR A 473 -15.59 2.66 29.92
N PRO A 474 -15.30 1.37 29.63
CA PRO A 474 -13.98 0.78 29.34
C PRO A 474 -13.44 1.09 27.92
N PRO A 475 -12.10 1.04 27.70
CA PRO A 475 -11.43 1.50 26.47
C PRO A 475 -11.45 0.48 25.32
N LYS A 476 -12.61 -0.13 25.06
CA LYS A 476 -12.76 -1.23 24.07
C LYS A 476 -12.27 -0.84 22.66
N GLN A 477 -12.77 0.27 22.11
CA GLN A 477 -12.37 0.73 20.78
C GLN A 477 -10.93 1.24 20.73
N THR A 478 -10.42 1.80 21.84
CA THR A 478 -9.02 2.17 21.97
C THR A 478 -8.12 0.93 21.89
N PHE A 479 -8.52 -0.20 22.49
CA PHE A 479 -7.79 -1.46 22.34
C PHE A 479 -7.79 -2.00 20.90
N ASP A 480 -8.89 -1.85 20.16
CA ASP A 480 -8.90 -2.21 18.74
C ASP A 480 -7.88 -1.37 17.95
N VAL A 481 -7.82 -0.06 18.21
CA VAL A 481 -6.82 0.85 17.61
C VAL A 481 -5.39 0.45 17.98
N LEU A 482 -5.13 0.19 19.25
CA LEU A 482 -3.80 -0.20 19.73
C LEU A 482 -3.34 -1.51 19.08
N GLN A 483 -4.16 -2.55 19.11
CA GLN A 483 -3.84 -3.83 18.46
C GLN A 483 -3.57 -3.65 16.97
N LYS A 484 -4.38 -2.84 16.29
CA LYS A 484 -4.21 -2.55 14.85
C LYS A 484 -2.89 -1.82 14.58
N LEU A 485 -2.52 -0.87 15.43
CA LEU A 485 -1.30 -0.08 15.28
C LEU A 485 -0.04 -0.94 15.47
N PHE A 486 -0.01 -1.81 16.50
CA PHE A 486 1.07 -2.78 16.68
C PHE A 486 1.18 -3.73 15.47
N ARG A 487 0.05 -4.28 15.00
CA ARG A 487 0.03 -5.13 13.80
C ARG A 487 0.50 -4.41 12.54
N LEU A 488 0.09 -3.15 12.37
CA LEU A 488 0.53 -2.33 11.24
C LEU A 488 2.04 -2.10 11.30
N LYS A 489 2.60 -1.89 12.50
CA LYS A 489 4.05 -1.76 12.67
C LYS A 489 4.78 -3.05 12.32
N ASP A 490 4.33 -4.21 12.82
CA ASP A 490 4.92 -5.51 12.47
C ASP A 490 4.87 -5.75 10.95
N TRP A 491 3.76 -5.39 10.32
CA TRP A 491 3.59 -5.51 8.87
C TRP A 491 4.53 -4.56 8.11
N LEU A 492 4.70 -3.32 8.56
CA LEU A 492 5.65 -2.37 7.97
C LEU A 492 7.08 -2.88 8.05
N ASP A 493 7.49 -3.45 9.19
CA ASP A 493 8.82 -4.02 9.37
C ASP A 493 9.04 -5.22 8.47
N LEU A 494 8.07 -6.13 8.38
CA LEU A 494 8.11 -7.30 7.51
C LEU A 494 8.27 -6.91 6.04
N ARG A 495 7.63 -5.82 5.62
CA ARG A 495 7.65 -5.32 4.23
C ARG A 495 8.73 -4.27 3.97
N GLN A 496 9.54 -3.92 4.97
CA GLN A 496 10.56 -2.88 4.89
C GLN A 496 10.01 -1.54 4.36
N LEU A 497 8.82 -1.18 4.83
CA LEU A 497 8.11 0.05 4.52
C LEU A 497 8.20 1.01 5.70
N SER A 498 8.50 2.28 5.44
CA SER A 498 8.43 3.32 6.47
C SER A 498 7.01 3.86 6.64
N ALA A 499 6.70 4.42 7.81
CA ALA A 499 5.42 5.09 8.05
C ALA A 499 5.18 6.25 7.07
N ARG A 500 6.24 6.94 6.65
CA ARG A 500 6.20 8.01 5.64
C ARG A 500 5.84 7.47 4.26
N GLN A 501 6.43 6.34 3.86
CA GLN A 501 6.11 5.66 2.60
C GLN A 501 4.65 5.21 2.58
N LEU A 502 4.17 4.61 3.69
CA LEU A 502 2.77 4.24 3.80
C LEU A 502 1.84 5.46 3.75
N ALA A 503 2.13 6.53 4.49
CA ALA A 503 1.38 7.77 4.44
C ALA A 503 1.36 8.37 3.02
N PHE A 504 2.48 8.33 2.30
CA PHE A 504 2.56 8.76 0.91
C PHE A 504 1.64 7.94 -0.01
N ILE A 505 1.60 6.63 0.16
CA ILE A 505 0.71 5.72 -0.59
C ILE A 505 -0.77 5.97 -0.24
N CYS A 506 -1.07 6.23 1.04
CA CYS A 506 -2.43 6.19 1.58
C CYS A 506 -3.16 7.54 1.67
N LEU A 507 -2.44 8.66 1.75
CA LEU A 507 -3.02 9.97 2.08
C LEU A 507 -2.96 11.00 0.94
N GLU A 508 -2.60 10.62 -0.29
CA GLU A 508 -2.44 11.59 -1.39
C GLU A 508 -3.74 12.31 -1.79
N ASP A 509 -4.89 11.65 -1.67
CA ASP A 509 -6.20 12.29 -1.90
C ASP A 509 -6.67 13.14 -0.71
N HIS A 510 -5.95 13.10 0.42
CA HIS A 510 -6.18 13.91 1.61
C HIS A 510 -5.14 15.04 1.70
N PHE A 511 -5.25 16.02 0.79
CA PHE A 511 -4.33 17.17 0.68
C PHE A 511 -4.00 17.83 2.04
N ASP A 512 -5.02 18.02 2.89
CA ASP A 512 -4.84 18.63 4.21
C ASP A 512 -4.07 17.73 5.19
N ALA A 513 -4.21 16.40 5.10
CA ALA A 513 -3.43 15.48 5.91
C ALA A 513 -1.97 15.49 5.46
N ARG A 514 -1.72 15.40 4.16
CA ARG A 514 -0.36 15.48 3.58
C ARG A 514 0.36 16.79 3.90
N ARG A 515 -0.30 17.93 3.74
CA ARG A 515 0.32 19.24 4.01
C ARG A 515 0.75 19.40 5.47
N ARG A 516 0.10 18.71 6.40
CA ARG A 516 0.48 18.66 7.82
C ARG A 516 1.66 17.73 8.11
N LEU A 517 2.00 16.85 7.16
CA LEU A 517 3.06 15.85 7.24
C LEU A 517 4.34 16.24 6.48
N GLU A 518 4.25 17.23 5.58
CA GLU A 518 5.40 17.78 4.84
C GLU A 518 6.34 18.55 5.78
N ASP A 519 7.55 18.03 5.95
CA ASP A 519 8.63 18.63 6.72
C ASP A 519 9.84 19.03 5.86
N GLY A 520 9.71 18.87 4.54
CA GLY A 520 10.76 19.14 3.55
C GLY A 520 11.84 18.06 3.46
N THR A 521 11.78 16.99 4.26
CA THR A 521 12.74 15.89 4.16
C THR A 521 12.33 14.89 3.06
N PRO A 522 13.29 14.38 2.26
CA PRO A 522 13.01 13.37 1.25
C PRO A 522 12.38 12.12 1.85
N ILE A 523 11.47 11.49 1.12
CA ILE A 523 10.95 10.16 1.46
C ILE A 523 11.80 9.15 0.70
N ASP A 524 12.37 8.18 1.42
CA ASP A 524 13.17 7.13 0.79
C ASP A 524 12.39 6.44 -0.35
N ASP A 525 13.10 6.13 -1.42
CA ASP A 525 12.57 5.52 -2.65
C ASP A 525 11.50 6.36 -3.40
N VAL A 526 11.17 7.58 -2.97
CA VAL A 526 10.25 8.50 -3.67
C VAL A 526 11.05 9.67 -4.25
N GLN A 527 10.85 9.95 -5.54
CA GLN A 527 11.54 11.07 -6.18
C GLN A 527 10.92 12.40 -5.74
N PRO A 528 11.71 13.37 -5.26
CA PRO A 528 11.19 14.70 -4.93
C PRO A 528 10.68 15.43 -6.17
N ASP A 529 9.80 16.41 -5.99
CA ASP A 529 9.19 17.19 -7.09
C ASP A 529 10.27 17.79 -8.02
N ASP A 530 11.40 18.29 -7.49
CA ASP A 530 12.51 18.82 -8.28
C ASP A 530 13.18 17.75 -9.18
N ALA A 531 13.35 16.52 -8.68
CA ALA A 531 13.91 15.42 -9.47
C ALA A 531 12.93 14.94 -10.53
N LEU A 532 11.63 14.94 -10.19
CA LEU A 532 10.56 14.65 -11.14
C LEU A 532 10.53 15.70 -12.27
N GLU A 533 10.70 16.99 -11.95
CA GLU A 533 10.82 18.05 -12.95
C GLU A 533 12.01 17.85 -13.88
N SER A 534 13.20 17.54 -13.33
CA SER A 534 14.39 17.24 -14.15
C SER A 534 14.13 16.06 -15.10
N ALA A 535 13.55 14.98 -14.57
CA ALA A 535 13.26 13.79 -15.38
C ALA A 535 12.18 14.05 -16.44
N MET A 536 11.22 14.95 -16.18
CA MET A 536 10.23 15.38 -17.17
C MET A 536 10.86 16.23 -18.29
N VAL A 537 11.90 17.02 -17.99
CA VAL A 537 12.67 17.76 -19.01
C VAL A 537 13.42 16.79 -19.92
N ASP A 538 14.07 15.77 -19.35
CA ASP A 538 14.77 14.74 -20.10
C ASP A 538 13.79 13.90 -20.95
N LEU A 539 12.64 13.56 -20.38
CA LEU A 539 11.55 12.86 -21.06
C LEU A 539 11.03 13.66 -22.26
N HIS A 540 10.80 14.96 -22.08
CA HIS A 540 10.39 15.84 -23.18
C HIS A 540 11.44 15.83 -24.30
N GLN A 541 12.73 15.89 -23.97
CA GLN A 541 13.79 15.88 -24.97
C GLN A 541 13.84 14.54 -25.73
N ALA A 542 13.78 13.41 -25.02
CA ALA A 542 13.76 12.07 -25.62
C ALA A 542 12.55 11.87 -26.57
N LEU A 543 11.37 12.38 -26.19
CA LEU A 543 10.17 12.31 -27.02
C LEU A 543 10.27 13.21 -28.26
N ARG A 544 10.83 14.42 -28.10
CA ARG A 544 11.05 15.34 -29.21
C ARG A 544 11.99 14.73 -30.26
N ASP A 545 13.02 14.04 -29.81
CA ASP A 545 13.96 13.34 -30.68
C ASP A 545 13.33 12.13 -31.39
N ALA A 546 12.31 11.52 -30.77
CA ALA A 546 11.55 10.40 -31.32
C ALA A 546 10.26 10.82 -32.08
N MET A 547 10.02 12.12 -32.34
CA MET A 547 8.85 12.57 -33.10
C MET A 547 8.91 12.16 -34.58
N LEU A 548 7.74 12.05 -35.20
CA LEU A 548 7.58 11.61 -36.58
C LEU A 548 8.08 12.71 -37.51
N VAL A 549 8.97 12.36 -38.43
CA VAL A 549 9.39 13.24 -39.52
C VAL A 549 8.84 12.73 -40.86
N PRO A 550 8.53 13.61 -41.83
CA PRO A 550 7.92 13.23 -43.10
C PRO A 550 8.63 12.06 -43.83
N SER A 551 9.96 12.02 -43.78
CA SER A 551 10.75 10.96 -44.44
C SER A 551 10.47 9.55 -43.90
N THR A 552 9.97 9.40 -42.67
CA THR A 552 9.58 8.09 -42.12
C THR A 552 8.35 7.50 -42.82
N LEU A 553 7.50 8.35 -43.39
CA LEU A 553 6.29 7.97 -44.12
C LEU A 553 6.57 7.60 -45.59
N GLN A 554 7.81 7.76 -46.05
CA GLN A 554 8.15 7.52 -47.45
C GLN A 554 8.12 6.02 -47.77
N THR A 555 7.07 5.57 -48.46
CA THR A 555 6.95 4.21 -49.00
C THR A 555 7.50 4.11 -50.44
N GLY A 556 7.49 2.92 -51.04
CA GLY A 556 8.01 2.72 -52.41
C GLY A 556 7.29 3.57 -53.46
N SER A 557 6.02 3.89 -53.22
CA SER A 557 5.19 4.70 -54.13
C SER A 557 5.11 6.19 -53.79
N LEU A 558 5.72 6.64 -52.68
CA LEU A 558 5.72 8.06 -52.28
C LEU A 558 7.05 8.73 -52.60
N THR A 559 6.98 9.90 -53.25
CA THR A 559 8.12 10.81 -53.40
C THR A 559 8.41 11.51 -52.06
N PRO A 560 9.56 12.18 -51.88
CA PRO A 560 9.80 13.00 -50.68
C PRO A 560 8.69 14.05 -50.44
N ASN A 561 8.24 14.72 -51.51
CA ASN A 561 7.09 15.65 -51.47
C ASN A 561 5.78 14.90 -51.14
N GLY A 562 5.56 13.72 -51.73
CA GLY A 562 4.42 12.85 -51.42
C GLY A 562 4.36 12.43 -49.95
N ALA A 563 5.50 12.11 -49.33
CA ALA A 563 5.57 11.78 -47.91
C ALA A 563 5.28 13.01 -47.02
N ARG A 564 5.67 14.22 -47.47
CA ARG A 564 5.30 15.48 -46.81
C ARG A 564 3.81 15.79 -46.96
N ALA A 565 3.21 15.59 -48.13
CA ALA A 565 1.78 15.74 -48.33
C ALA A 565 0.95 14.77 -47.46
N VAL A 566 1.40 13.51 -47.31
CA VAL A 566 0.79 12.55 -46.35
C VAL A 566 0.90 13.09 -44.92
N PHE A 567 2.07 13.58 -44.52
CA PHE A 567 2.29 14.17 -43.19
C PHE A 567 1.34 15.36 -42.93
N ASP A 568 1.24 16.29 -43.87
CA ASP A 568 0.41 17.48 -43.76
C ASP A 568 -1.09 17.14 -43.77
N SER A 569 -1.50 16.16 -44.58
CA SER A 569 -2.88 15.63 -44.59
C SER A 569 -3.26 15.01 -43.24
N LEU A 570 -2.39 14.18 -42.66
CA LEU A 570 -2.61 13.60 -41.33
C LEU A 570 -2.58 14.66 -40.21
N HIS A 571 -1.79 15.72 -40.37
CA HIS A 571 -1.79 16.88 -39.46
C HIS A 571 -3.12 17.65 -39.52
N GLN A 572 -3.64 17.92 -40.72
CA GLN A 572 -4.95 18.56 -40.92
C GLN A 572 -6.10 17.72 -40.35
N ALA A 573 -6.01 16.39 -40.48
CA ALA A 573 -6.96 15.44 -39.89
C ALA A 573 -6.86 15.34 -38.35
N ARG A 574 -5.94 16.07 -37.70
CA ARG A 574 -5.65 16.02 -36.25
C ARG A 574 -5.18 14.64 -35.75
N VAL A 575 -4.70 13.81 -36.65
CA VAL A 575 -4.02 12.54 -36.34
C VAL A 575 -2.60 12.83 -35.85
N LEU A 576 -1.94 13.81 -36.48
CA LEU A 576 -0.62 14.32 -36.10
C LEU A 576 -0.73 15.72 -35.49
N ARG A 577 0.18 16.06 -34.58
CA ARG A 577 0.30 17.42 -34.02
C ARG A 577 1.75 17.85 -33.91
N THR A 578 2.04 19.04 -34.45
CA THR A 578 3.33 19.72 -34.35
C THR A 578 3.34 20.69 -33.16
N PHE A 579 4.53 21.05 -32.66
CA PHE A 579 4.68 21.98 -31.53
C PHE A 579 5.69 23.08 -31.84
N ASP A 580 6.97 22.82 -31.61
CA ASP A 580 8.08 23.76 -31.72
C ASP A 580 8.85 23.62 -33.05
N ASP A 581 8.84 22.43 -33.65
CA ASP A 581 9.40 22.15 -34.98
C ASP A 581 8.27 21.67 -35.92
N PRO A 582 7.91 22.42 -36.99
CA PRO A 582 6.86 22.04 -37.94
C PRO A 582 7.23 20.82 -38.81
N ALA A 583 8.50 20.38 -38.77
CA ALA A 583 8.95 19.17 -39.44
C ALA A 583 8.79 17.90 -38.58
N ARG A 584 8.32 18.03 -37.33
CA ARG A 584 8.18 16.93 -36.37
C ARG A 584 6.78 16.91 -35.77
N ALA A 585 6.16 15.74 -35.75
CA ALA A 585 4.84 15.58 -35.15
C ALA A 585 4.75 14.43 -34.15
N LEU A 586 3.90 14.60 -33.14
CA LEU A 586 3.41 13.53 -32.30
C LEU A 586 2.21 12.86 -32.98
N LEU A 587 2.19 11.53 -33.02
CA LEU A 587 0.99 10.77 -33.34
C LEU A 587 0.04 10.79 -32.13
N LEU A 588 -1.16 11.33 -32.32
CA LEU A 588 -2.16 11.46 -31.25
C LEU A 588 -3.09 10.24 -31.18
N VAL A 589 -3.48 9.73 -32.34
CA VAL A 589 -4.49 8.68 -32.54
C VAL A 589 -4.07 7.85 -33.74
N GLN A 590 -4.43 6.57 -33.77
CA GLN A 590 -4.27 5.74 -34.97
C GLN A 590 -5.26 6.21 -36.06
N PRO A 591 -4.78 6.57 -37.27
CA PRO A 591 -5.65 7.06 -38.33
C PRO A 591 -6.71 6.04 -38.73
N SER A 592 -7.93 6.50 -38.95
CA SER A 592 -9.00 5.69 -39.55
C SER A 592 -8.66 5.32 -40.99
N ASP A 593 -9.30 4.27 -41.50
CA ASP A 593 -9.08 3.80 -42.86
C ASP A 593 -9.37 4.88 -43.92
N ASP A 594 -10.31 5.79 -43.65
CA ASP A 594 -10.67 6.85 -44.57
C ASP A 594 -9.65 8.01 -44.54
N GLU A 595 -9.15 8.37 -43.35
CA GLU A 595 -8.06 9.34 -43.20
C GLU A 595 -6.77 8.84 -43.87
N LEU A 596 -6.45 7.54 -43.70
CA LEU A 596 -5.27 6.92 -44.29
C LEU A 596 -5.38 6.86 -45.82
N LYS A 597 -6.56 6.55 -46.36
CA LYS A 597 -6.82 6.60 -47.81
C LYS A 597 -6.70 8.01 -48.37
N ALA A 598 -7.27 9.01 -47.68
CA ALA A 598 -7.20 10.41 -48.09
C ALA A 598 -5.75 10.92 -48.09
N ALA A 599 -4.99 10.65 -47.02
CA ALA A 599 -3.59 11.04 -46.92
C ALA A 599 -2.74 10.36 -48.00
N MET A 600 -2.95 9.06 -48.25
CA MET A 600 -2.26 8.32 -49.32
C MET A 600 -2.62 8.88 -50.71
N ALA A 601 -3.89 9.22 -50.95
CA ALA A 601 -4.31 9.81 -52.22
C ALA A 601 -3.63 11.17 -52.46
N SER A 602 -3.52 12.00 -51.42
CA SER A 602 -2.77 13.27 -51.47
C SER A 602 -1.28 13.04 -51.77
N GLY A 603 -0.63 12.08 -51.09
CA GLY A 603 0.77 11.75 -51.35
C GLY A 603 1.05 11.18 -52.74
N ILE A 604 0.12 10.40 -53.30
CA ILE A 604 0.23 9.88 -54.68
C ILE A 604 -0.03 11.01 -55.70
N HIS A 605 -0.93 11.94 -55.39
CA HIS A 605 -1.24 13.09 -56.25
C HIS A 605 0.00 13.95 -56.53
N GLU A 606 0.93 14.07 -55.59
CA GLU A 606 2.24 14.73 -55.78
C GLU A 606 3.05 14.18 -56.97
N ARG A 607 2.77 12.96 -57.45
CA ARG A 607 3.43 12.42 -58.66
C ARG A 607 2.97 13.10 -59.96
N LEU A 608 1.86 13.82 -59.93
CA LEU A 608 1.34 14.63 -61.04
C LEU A 608 1.94 16.03 -61.08
N GLU A 609 2.73 16.41 -60.07
CA GLU A 609 3.50 17.65 -60.08
C GLU A 609 4.57 17.58 -61.18
N GLY A 610 4.60 18.57 -62.06
CA GLY A 610 5.63 18.80 -63.05
C GLY A 610 6.77 19.62 -62.45
N GLN A 611 7.97 19.05 -62.37
CA GLN A 611 9.13 19.76 -61.88
C GLN A 611 9.97 20.28 -63.06
N ASP A 612 10.70 21.38 -62.84
CA ASP A 612 11.65 21.91 -63.82
C ASP A 612 12.70 20.86 -64.25
N SER A 613 13.05 19.94 -63.34
CA SER A 613 13.97 18.82 -63.60
C SER A 613 13.46 17.88 -64.71
N ASP A 614 12.14 17.72 -64.84
CA ASP A 614 11.52 16.84 -65.84
C ASP A 614 11.60 17.42 -67.25
N VAL A 615 11.51 18.75 -67.36
CA VAL A 615 11.55 19.49 -68.63
C VAL A 615 12.99 19.78 -69.05
N THR A 616 13.87 20.11 -68.10
CA THR A 616 15.31 20.29 -68.36
C THR A 616 15.99 19.01 -68.84
N ALA A 617 15.49 17.81 -68.45
CA ALA A 617 15.94 16.53 -68.98
C ALA A 617 15.80 16.42 -70.51
N LEU A 618 14.89 17.20 -71.12
CA LEU A 618 14.70 17.30 -72.57
C LEU A 618 15.64 18.32 -73.25
N LYS A 619 16.63 18.87 -72.51
CA LYS A 619 17.51 19.98 -72.94
C LYS A 619 16.76 21.28 -73.29
N ILE A 620 15.56 21.45 -72.77
CA ILE A 620 14.80 22.70 -72.87
C ILE A 620 15.25 23.62 -71.73
N THR A 621 15.77 24.79 -72.05
CA THR A 621 16.25 25.78 -71.08
C THR A 621 15.16 26.77 -70.64
N ASP A 622 14.09 26.89 -71.42
CA ASP A 622 12.98 27.83 -71.22
C ASP A 622 11.82 27.17 -70.45
N THR A 623 12.07 26.53 -69.29
CA THR A 623 11.07 25.72 -68.57
C THR A 623 9.82 26.51 -68.16
N ALA A 624 10.00 27.73 -67.68
CA ALA A 624 8.89 28.63 -67.32
C ALA A 624 7.92 28.89 -68.50
N VAL A 625 8.44 28.95 -69.73
CA VAL A 625 7.60 29.12 -70.92
C VAL A 625 6.82 27.84 -71.23
N VAL A 626 7.43 26.67 -71.02
CA VAL A 626 6.76 25.38 -71.20
C VAL A 626 5.59 25.23 -70.24
N PHE A 627 5.79 25.51 -68.94
CA PHE A 627 4.71 25.44 -67.97
C PHE A 627 3.63 26.50 -68.22
N SER A 628 4.00 27.73 -68.61
CA SER A 628 3.01 28.75 -69.00
C SER A 628 2.15 28.32 -70.20
N LEU A 629 2.75 27.68 -71.22
CA LEU A 629 2.03 27.12 -72.36
C LEU A 629 1.15 25.92 -71.95
N LEU A 630 1.65 25.05 -71.07
CA LEU A 630 0.86 23.93 -70.56
C LEU A 630 -0.37 24.41 -69.77
N VAL A 631 -0.23 25.48 -69.00
CA VAL A 631 -1.33 26.13 -68.27
C VAL A 631 -2.31 26.80 -69.23
N SER A 632 -1.83 27.55 -70.22
CA SER A 632 -2.71 28.25 -71.17
C SER A 632 -3.55 27.30 -72.04
N HIS A 633 -3.01 26.12 -72.36
CA HIS A 633 -3.72 25.06 -73.08
C HIS A 633 -4.53 24.13 -72.17
N GLY A 634 -4.52 24.36 -70.85
CA GLY A 634 -5.31 23.61 -69.88
C GLY A 634 -4.78 22.20 -69.58
N TYR A 635 -3.54 21.89 -69.94
CA TYR A 635 -2.91 20.60 -69.67
C TYR A 635 -2.39 20.47 -68.23
N VAL A 636 -2.06 21.61 -67.63
CA VAL A 636 -1.52 21.77 -66.28
C VAL A 636 -2.27 22.89 -65.58
N GLU A 637 -2.38 22.84 -64.26
CA GLU A 637 -2.91 23.90 -63.41
C GLU A 637 -1.84 24.38 -62.42
N ASP A 638 -1.92 25.65 -62.06
CA ASP A 638 -1.06 26.26 -61.05
C ASP A 638 -1.73 26.17 -59.68
N VAL A 639 -1.05 25.53 -58.74
CA VAL A 639 -1.43 25.45 -57.32
C VAL A 639 -0.41 26.25 -56.53
N VAL A 640 -0.86 27.26 -55.81
CA VAL A 640 0.00 28.09 -54.97
C VAL A 640 0.01 27.51 -53.55
N ASP A 641 1.19 27.27 -53.00
CA ASP A 641 1.33 26.78 -51.63
C ASP A 641 1.20 27.90 -50.57
N GLU A 642 1.34 27.56 -49.29
CA GLU A 642 1.23 28.52 -48.19
C GLU A 642 2.38 29.54 -48.15
N ASP A 643 3.52 29.22 -48.77
CA ASP A 643 4.71 30.07 -48.85
C ASP A 643 4.71 30.99 -50.09
N GLY A 644 3.73 30.81 -50.99
CA GLY A 644 3.55 31.58 -52.22
C GLY A 644 4.31 31.05 -53.43
N GLU A 645 4.88 29.84 -53.33
CA GLU A 645 5.50 29.12 -54.44
C GLU A 645 4.43 28.51 -55.36
N VAL A 646 4.70 28.51 -56.66
CA VAL A 646 3.76 28.01 -57.68
C VAL A 646 4.16 26.60 -58.09
N HIS A 647 3.27 25.64 -57.85
CA HIS A 647 3.43 24.25 -58.23
C HIS A 647 2.55 23.92 -59.43
N HIS A 648 3.11 23.22 -60.40
CA HIS A 648 2.46 22.91 -61.67
C HIS A 648 1.93 21.47 -61.67
N PHE A 649 0.62 21.25 -61.57
CA PHE A 649 0.02 19.91 -61.54
C PHE A 649 -0.69 19.57 -62.85
N ILE A 650 -0.65 18.31 -63.30
CA ILE A 650 -1.47 17.87 -64.44
C ILE A 650 -2.95 18.10 -64.12
N ALA A 651 -3.66 18.81 -64.99
CA ALA A 651 -5.01 19.27 -64.70
C ALA A 651 -6.00 18.11 -64.44
N PRO A 652 -7.01 18.29 -63.57
CA PRO A 652 -7.94 17.24 -63.20
C PRO A 652 -8.64 16.60 -64.40
N GLY A 653 -8.65 15.27 -64.45
CA GLY A 653 -9.28 14.50 -65.52
C GLY A 653 -8.40 14.23 -66.75
N LEU A 654 -7.19 14.80 -66.83
CA LEU A 654 -6.27 14.58 -67.96
C LEU A 654 -5.34 13.38 -67.81
N THR A 655 -5.40 12.64 -66.71
CA THR A 655 -4.64 11.38 -66.56
C THR A 655 -5.04 10.34 -67.62
N ALA A 656 -6.32 10.26 -67.97
CA ALA A 656 -6.79 9.41 -69.08
C ALA A 656 -6.33 9.92 -70.46
N PHE A 657 -6.19 11.25 -70.60
CA PHE A 657 -5.71 11.87 -71.83
C PHE A 657 -4.25 11.48 -72.10
N PHE A 658 -3.36 11.70 -71.13
CA PHE A 658 -1.92 11.42 -71.27
C PHE A 658 -1.57 9.93 -71.30
N SER A 659 -2.48 9.04 -70.90
CA SER A 659 -2.32 7.59 -71.00
C SER A 659 -2.86 6.98 -72.30
N SER A 660 -3.57 7.77 -73.13
CA SER A 660 -4.20 7.28 -74.35
C SER A 660 -3.44 7.68 -75.61
N ALA A 661 -3.43 6.78 -76.62
CA ALA A 661 -2.87 7.09 -77.94
C ALA A 661 -3.64 8.23 -78.65
N THR A 662 -4.93 8.37 -78.35
CA THR A 662 -5.76 9.48 -78.86
C THR A 662 -5.32 10.81 -78.28
N GLY A 663 -5.05 10.88 -76.96
CA GLY A 663 -4.54 12.08 -76.31
C GLY A 663 -3.19 12.52 -76.86
N ALA A 664 -2.28 11.57 -77.14
CA ALA A 664 -1.01 11.84 -77.80
C ALA A 664 -1.18 12.49 -79.19
N ALA A 665 -2.19 12.05 -79.95
CA ALA A 665 -2.49 12.58 -81.27
C ALA A 665 -3.17 13.96 -81.23
N THR A 666 -3.89 14.27 -80.15
CA THR A 666 -4.61 15.54 -79.96
C THR A 666 -3.88 16.53 -79.06
N PHE A 667 -2.66 16.23 -78.63
CA PHE A 667 -1.83 17.13 -77.83
C PHE A 667 -1.27 18.25 -78.70
N THR A 668 -1.57 19.50 -78.35
CA THR A 668 -1.34 20.69 -79.18
C THR A 668 -0.42 21.71 -78.53
N LEU A 669 0.79 21.31 -78.11
CA LEU A 669 1.83 22.31 -77.81
C LEU A 669 2.52 22.77 -79.11
N PRO A 670 2.87 24.07 -79.22
CA PRO A 670 3.49 24.60 -80.43
C PRO A 670 4.90 24.05 -80.63
N ASN A 671 5.15 23.35 -81.74
CA ASN A 671 6.53 23.02 -82.13
C ASN A 671 7.17 24.20 -82.86
N PHE A 672 7.80 25.09 -82.09
CA PHE A 672 8.47 26.26 -82.65
C PHE A 672 9.63 25.88 -83.58
N GLN A 673 10.36 24.80 -83.32
CA GLN A 673 11.46 24.33 -84.18
C GLN A 673 10.99 23.97 -85.60
N THR A 674 9.85 23.30 -85.75
CA THR A 674 9.30 22.98 -87.09
C THR A 674 8.86 24.21 -87.88
N ARG A 675 8.58 25.32 -87.19
CA ARG A 675 8.23 26.61 -87.78
C ARG A 675 9.39 27.60 -87.77
N ALA A 676 10.59 27.20 -87.34
CA ALA A 676 11.74 28.09 -87.19
C ALA A 676 12.09 28.83 -88.49
N ALA A 677 12.00 28.18 -89.65
CA ALA A 677 12.21 28.83 -90.94
C ALA A 677 11.17 29.90 -91.27
N ALA A 678 9.90 29.67 -90.91
CA ALA A 678 8.83 30.63 -91.12
C ALA A 678 8.94 31.81 -90.15
N VAL A 679 9.25 31.54 -88.87
CA VAL A 679 9.51 32.56 -87.85
C VAL A 679 10.73 33.40 -88.21
N PHE A 680 11.83 32.77 -88.64
CA PHE A 680 13.04 33.45 -89.13
C PHE A 680 12.71 34.37 -90.30
N SER A 681 11.89 33.90 -91.27
CA SER A 681 11.47 34.73 -92.40
C SER A 681 10.61 35.93 -91.97
N VAL A 682 9.73 35.78 -90.98
CA VAL A 682 8.92 36.90 -90.46
C VAL A 682 9.81 37.91 -89.72
N LEU A 683 10.75 37.42 -88.88
CA LEU A 683 11.70 38.26 -88.17
C LEU A 683 12.64 38.99 -89.13
N ALA A 684 13.11 38.33 -90.20
CA ALA A 684 13.91 38.94 -91.27
C ALA A 684 13.14 40.04 -92.01
N GLN A 685 11.87 39.80 -92.36
CA GLN A 685 11.01 40.80 -93.01
C GLN A 685 10.62 41.96 -92.09
N GLN A 686 10.68 41.78 -90.76
CA GLN A 686 10.35 42.77 -89.76
C GLN A 686 11.57 43.28 -88.98
N ALA A 687 12.79 42.96 -89.42
CA ALA A 687 14.03 43.28 -88.69
C ALA A 687 14.24 44.80 -88.52
N GLU A 688 13.81 45.60 -89.51
CA GLU A 688 13.87 47.07 -89.47
C GLU A 688 12.56 47.74 -89.04
N ALA A 689 11.52 46.96 -88.71
CA ALA A 689 10.25 47.51 -88.27
C ALA A 689 10.35 48.05 -86.83
N ALA A 690 9.60 49.12 -86.53
CA ALA A 690 9.54 49.70 -85.19
C ALA A 690 8.94 48.74 -84.14
N ARG A 691 8.10 47.80 -84.58
CA ARG A 691 7.53 46.68 -83.80
C ARG A 691 7.26 45.49 -84.72
N ILE A 692 7.39 44.28 -84.21
CA ILE A 692 7.02 43.05 -84.91
C ILE A 692 5.51 42.88 -84.80
N ASP A 693 4.83 42.72 -85.94
CA ASP A 693 3.38 42.49 -85.98
C ASP A 693 3.04 41.04 -85.58
N PRO A 694 2.33 40.81 -84.45
CA PRO A 694 1.97 39.46 -83.99
C PRO A 694 1.12 38.69 -85.01
N ALA A 695 0.31 39.38 -85.82
CA ALA A 695 -0.53 38.75 -86.83
C ALA A 695 0.29 38.09 -87.95
N LYS A 696 1.52 38.56 -88.21
CA LYS A 696 2.43 37.94 -89.19
C LYS A 696 3.05 36.66 -88.66
N LEU A 697 3.33 36.59 -87.36
CA LEU A 697 3.77 35.36 -86.71
C LEU A 697 2.63 34.33 -86.66
N ALA A 698 1.40 34.78 -86.43
CA ALA A 698 0.22 33.91 -86.53
C ALA A 698 0.05 33.37 -87.97
N ALA A 699 0.21 34.22 -88.98
CA ALA A 699 0.19 33.82 -90.39
C ALA A 699 1.33 32.87 -90.79
N ALA A 700 2.42 32.82 -90.03
CA ALA A 700 3.52 31.86 -90.19
C ALA A 700 3.22 30.46 -89.61
N GLY A 701 1.97 30.23 -89.18
CA GLY A 701 1.50 28.95 -88.67
C GLY A 701 1.79 28.72 -87.19
N ILE A 702 2.00 29.79 -86.42
CA ILE A 702 1.96 29.79 -84.96
C ILE A 702 0.53 30.13 -84.54
N ASP A 703 -0.04 29.44 -83.55
CA ASP A 703 -1.35 29.85 -83.05
C ASP A 703 -1.26 31.25 -82.43
N SER A 704 -2.24 32.11 -82.70
CA SER A 704 -2.34 33.44 -82.09
C SER A 704 -2.24 33.42 -80.56
N ALA A 705 -2.70 32.35 -79.90
CA ALA A 705 -2.59 32.17 -78.46
C ALA A 705 -1.15 31.88 -77.98
N ASP A 706 -0.30 31.32 -78.85
CA ASP A 706 1.08 30.92 -78.54
C ASP A 706 2.12 31.99 -78.90
N VAL A 707 1.73 33.01 -79.68
CA VAL A 707 2.61 34.11 -80.10
C VAL A 707 3.25 34.85 -78.91
N PRO A 708 2.53 35.14 -77.79
CA PRO A 708 3.17 35.73 -76.61
C PRO A 708 4.28 34.86 -76.03
N ALA A 709 4.06 33.55 -75.92
CA ALA A 709 5.08 32.61 -75.42
C ALA A 709 6.29 32.54 -76.36
N LEU A 710 6.06 32.56 -77.69
CA LEU A 710 7.13 32.63 -78.69
C LEU A 710 8.00 33.89 -78.51
N PHE A 711 7.39 35.05 -78.23
CA PHE A 711 8.16 36.27 -77.96
C PHE A 711 9.01 36.17 -76.70
N VAL A 712 8.54 35.48 -75.65
CA VAL A 712 9.35 35.22 -74.44
C VAL A 712 10.54 34.33 -74.77
N VAL A 713 10.35 33.25 -75.54
CA VAL A 713 11.47 32.39 -76.00
C VAL A 713 12.49 33.18 -76.82
N LEU A 714 12.01 33.99 -77.78
CA LEU A 714 12.88 34.80 -78.63
C LEU A 714 13.63 35.85 -77.80
N ALA A 715 13.00 36.42 -76.78
CA ALA A 715 13.62 37.40 -75.89
C ALA A 715 14.67 36.77 -74.96
N ASN A 716 14.38 35.61 -74.38
CA ASN A 716 15.34 34.85 -73.56
C ASN A 716 16.61 34.47 -74.34
N ARG A 717 16.47 34.24 -75.65
CA ARG A 717 17.59 33.93 -76.55
C ARG A 717 18.28 35.16 -77.13
N GLY A 718 17.80 36.37 -76.82
CA GLY A 718 18.41 37.64 -77.23
C GLY A 718 18.00 38.15 -78.61
N TYR A 719 17.17 37.41 -79.35
CA TYR A 719 16.79 37.75 -80.73
C TYR A 719 15.82 38.94 -80.83
N VAL A 720 14.99 39.14 -79.81
CA VAL A 720 14.05 40.26 -79.73
C VAL A 720 14.14 40.93 -78.34
N GLU A 721 13.84 42.21 -78.28
CA GLU A 721 13.73 42.97 -77.02
C GLU A 721 12.33 43.56 -76.88
N ALA A 722 11.85 43.62 -75.64
CA ALA A 722 10.59 44.25 -75.30
C ALA A 722 10.71 45.79 -75.38
N ILE A 723 9.70 46.44 -75.95
CA ILE A 723 9.63 47.90 -76.05
C ILE A 723 9.09 48.46 -74.73
N LEU A 724 9.95 49.14 -73.99
CA LEU A 724 9.61 49.76 -72.71
C LEU A 724 8.43 50.74 -72.85
N GLY A 725 7.38 50.54 -72.05
CA GLY A 725 6.20 51.40 -71.98
C GLY A 725 5.02 51.03 -72.89
N SER A 726 5.07 49.89 -73.59
CA SER A 726 3.95 49.34 -74.39
C SER A 726 3.00 48.49 -73.54
N ASN A 727 1.68 48.55 -73.79
CA ASN A 727 0.67 47.68 -73.17
C ASN A 727 -0.43 47.32 -74.19
N PRO A 728 -0.56 46.04 -74.62
CA PRO A 728 0.31 44.90 -74.29
C PRO A 728 1.76 45.08 -74.77
N VAL A 729 2.68 44.26 -74.26
CA VAL A 729 4.13 44.38 -74.55
C VAL A 729 4.39 44.12 -76.04
N ASP A 730 4.86 45.14 -76.74
CA ASP A 730 5.33 45.05 -78.13
C ASP A 730 6.82 44.67 -78.14
N TYR A 731 7.24 43.89 -79.14
CA TYR A 731 8.63 43.42 -79.30
C TYR A 731 9.24 43.93 -80.61
N ARG A 732 10.56 44.12 -80.64
CA ARG A 732 11.35 44.41 -81.85
C ARG A 732 12.61 43.55 -81.89
N VAL A 733 13.15 43.30 -83.08
CA VAL A 733 14.45 42.59 -83.23
C VAL A 733 15.55 43.42 -82.58
N THR A 734 16.41 42.78 -81.78
CA THR A 734 17.50 43.46 -81.09
C THR A 734 18.48 44.07 -82.10
N ALA A 735 19.09 45.20 -81.74
CA ALA A 735 20.01 45.90 -82.65
C ALA A 735 21.18 45.02 -83.12
N ASN A 736 21.59 44.04 -82.30
CA ASN A 736 22.69 43.12 -82.59
C ASN A 736 22.28 42.00 -83.58
N ASP A 737 21.01 41.58 -83.58
CA ASP A 737 20.54 40.46 -84.40
C ASP A 737 19.83 40.86 -85.70
N LYS A 738 19.70 42.17 -85.98
CA LYS A 738 19.21 42.64 -87.29
C LYS A 738 20.01 42.09 -88.46
N GLY A 739 21.35 42.05 -88.33
CA GLY A 739 22.24 41.45 -89.33
C GLY A 739 22.15 39.92 -89.38
N PHE A 740 21.86 39.28 -88.24
CA PHE A 740 21.71 37.83 -88.14
C PHE A 740 20.51 37.34 -88.98
N PHE A 741 19.36 37.99 -88.88
CA PHE A 741 18.18 37.64 -89.68
C PHE A 741 18.25 38.06 -91.15
N GLY A 742 19.21 38.91 -91.53
CA GLY A 742 19.44 39.33 -92.91
C GLY A 742 20.19 38.30 -93.76
N ASP A 743 20.93 37.37 -93.15
CA ASP A 743 21.68 36.32 -93.84
C ASP A 743 20.96 34.97 -93.71
N VAL A 744 20.53 34.41 -94.85
CA VAL A 744 19.83 33.12 -94.92
C VAL A 744 20.70 31.97 -94.41
N ALA A 745 22.04 32.10 -94.43
CA ALA A 745 22.95 31.08 -93.88
C ALA A 745 22.77 30.87 -92.37
N ASN A 746 22.34 31.91 -91.64
CA ASN A 746 22.13 31.85 -90.19
C ASN A 746 20.88 31.07 -89.78
N LEU A 747 20.00 30.73 -90.74
CA LEU A 747 18.86 29.86 -90.49
C LEU A 747 19.30 28.50 -89.93
N ALA A 748 20.45 27.97 -90.36
CA ALA A 748 20.98 26.70 -89.87
C ALA A 748 21.38 26.74 -88.37
N THR A 749 21.65 27.93 -87.84
CA THR A 749 22.00 28.18 -86.43
C THR A 749 20.82 28.68 -85.59
N PHE A 750 19.71 29.05 -86.23
CA PHE A 750 18.49 29.50 -85.56
C PHE A 750 17.69 28.31 -85.05
N ALA A 751 17.96 27.94 -83.80
CA ALA A 751 17.22 26.91 -83.09
C ALA A 751 16.14 27.56 -82.21
N LEU A 752 14.94 26.97 -82.23
CA LEU A 752 13.84 27.21 -81.32
C LEU A 752 13.56 25.93 -80.51
N PRO A 753 12.87 26.01 -79.37
CA PRO A 753 12.52 24.83 -78.59
C PRO A 753 11.66 23.83 -79.38
N ASP A 754 11.89 22.54 -79.14
CA ASP A 754 11.03 21.45 -79.61
C ASP A 754 10.30 20.84 -78.40
N PHE A 755 8.98 20.99 -78.38
CA PHE A 755 8.12 20.52 -77.29
C PHE A 755 7.47 19.16 -77.57
N THR A 756 7.83 18.49 -78.67
CA THR A 756 7.19 17.21 -79.05
C THR A 756 7.39 16.10 -78.01
N GLN A 757 8.48 16.14 -77.25
CA GLN A 757 8.76 15.16 -76.20
C GLN A 757 8.10 15.49 -74.85
N VAL A 758 7.49 16.67 -74.69
CA VAL A 758 6.81 17.07 -73.44
C VAL A 758 5.63 16.14 -73.14
N PHE A 759 4.90 15.70 -74.16
CA PHE A 759 3.84 14.70 -73.97
C PHE A 759 4.39 13.40 -73.37
N ALA A 760 5.54 12.91 -73.84
CA ALA A 760 6.13 11.68 -73.33
C ALA A 760 6.57 11.81 -71.86
N VAL A 761 7.05 12.99 -71.45
CA VAL A 761 7.40 13.27 -70.05
C VAL A 761 6.16 13.31 -69.15
N LEU A 762 5.10 14.01 -69.56
CA LEU A 762 3.83 14.05 -68.81
C LEU A 762 3.15 12.66 -68.80
N ALA A 763 3.18 11.93 -69.91
CA ALA A 763 2.69 10.56 -70.00
C ALA A 763 3.50 9.61 -69.11
N ALA A 764 4.82 9.78 -69.00
CA ALA A 764 5.65 9.01 -68.07
C ALA A 764 5.27 9.31 -66.62
N LYS A 765 5.03 10.57 -66.25
CA LYS A 765 4.50 10.95 -64.92
C LYS A 765 3.17 10.29 -64.63
N VAL A 766 2.20 10.41 -65.55
CA VAL A 766 0.89 9.76 -65.42
C VAL A 766 1.02 8.23 -65.32
N ALA A 767 1.95 7.61 -66.05
CA ALA A 767 2.21 6.18 -65.93
C ALA A 767 2.83 5.79 -64.57
N THR A 768 3.61 6.67 -63.93
CA THR A 768 4.10 6.44 -62.56
C THR A 768 3.03 6.70 -61.51
N PHE A 769 2.18 7.71 -61.70
CA PHE A 769 0.99 7.97 -60.89
C PHE A 769 0.03 6.78 -60.95
N GLN A 770 -0.31 6.28 -62.14
CA GLN A 770 -1.22 5.15 -62.30
C GLN A 770 -0.68 3.89 -61.64
N ARG A 771 0.62 3.59 -61.79
CA ARG A 771 1.26 2.48 -61.07
C ARG A 771 1.20 2.64 -59.55
N ALA A 772 1.34 3.86 -59.05
CA ALA A 772 1.20 4.15 -57.62
C ALA A 772 -0.24 3.94 -57.15
N THR A 773 -1.23 4.39 -57.94
CA THR A 773 -2.66 4.21 -57.68
C THR A 773 -3.06 2.74 -57.71
N ASP A 774 -2.57 1.96 -58.67
CA ASP A 774 -2.84 0.52 -58.77
C ASP A 774 -2.24 -0.25 -57.56
N ASN A 775 -1.09 0.21 -57.04
CA ASN A 775 -0.44 -0.35 -55.86
C ASN A 775 -0.97 0.20 -54.53
N GLN A 776 -1.93 1.14 -54.55
CA GLN A 776 -2.37 1.90 -53.37
C GLN A 776 -2.77 1.00 -52.19
N ALA A 777 -3.44 -0.13 -52.44
CA ALA A 777 -3.85 -1.04 -51.37
C ALA A 777 -2.66 -1.65 -50.61
N THR A 778 -1.59 -2.04 -51.32
CA THR A 778 -0.36 -2.60 -50.73
C THR A 778 0.42 -1.53 -49.97
N GLU A 779 0.56 -0.35 -50.57
CA GLU A 779 1.26 0.79 -49.97
C GLU A 779 0.54 1.30 -48.71
N LEU A 780 -0.79 1.22 -48.67
CA LEU A 780 -1.59 1.60 -47.51
C LEU A 780 -1.37 0.63 -46.33
N ILE A 781 -1.14 -0.66 -46.60
CA ILE A 781 -0.74 -1.63 -45.58
C ILE A 781 0.66 -1.30 -45.05
N GLU A 782 1.60 -0.96 -45.93
CA GLU A 782 2.96 -0.57 -45.52
C GLU A 782 2.96 0.72 -44.69
N LEU A 783 2.24 1.76 -45.12
CA LEU A 783 2.11 3.01 -44.40
C LEU A 783 1.49 2.79 -43.01
N ARG A 784 0.44 1.96 -42.92
CA ARG A 784 -0.13 1.55 -41.63
C ARG A 784 0.88 0.83 -40.75
N GLY A 785 1.65 -0.11 -41.32
CA GLY A 785 2.71 -0.82 -40.60
C GLY A 785 3.79 0.12 -40.05
N ARG A 786 4.18 1.13 -40.83
CA ARG A 786 5.14 2.16 -40.40
C ARG A 786 4.58 3.05 -39.29
N LEU A 787 3.33 3.50 -39.40
CA LEU A 787 2.65 4.27 -38.36
C LEU A 787 2.47 3.47 -37.05
N ALA A 788 2.15 2.17 -37.16
CA ALA A 788 2.09 1.27 -36.00
C ALA A 788 3.48 1.10 -35.35
N THR A 789 4.51 0.83 -36.15
CA THR A 789 5.90 0.71 -35.67
C THR A 789 6.37 1.99 -34.99
N PHE A 790 5.99 3.15 -35.54
CA PHE A 790 6.28 4.44 -34.96
C PHE A 790 5.53 4.66 -33.63
N SER A 791 4.24 4.33 -33.57
CA SER A 791 3.46 4.38 -32.33
C SER A 791 4.10 3.52 -31.23
N ASP A 792 4.52 2.31 -31.56
CA ASP A 792 5.23 1.44 -30.62
C ASP A 792 6.56 2.03 -30.17
N GLN A 793 7.30 2.68 -31.08
CA GLN A 793 8.57 3.34 -30.74
C GLN A 793 8.37 4.53 -29.80
N GLN A 794 7.31 5.32 -29.99
CA GLN A 794 6.95 6.41 -29.08
C GLN A 794 6.62 5.87 -27.68
N ILE A 795 5.77 4.84 -27.61
CA ILE A 795 5.38 4.20 -26.34
C ILE A 795 6.63 3.62 -25.65
N ARG A 796 7.49 2.88 -26.35
CA ARG A 796 8.72 2.32 -25.78
C ARG A 796 9.68 3.39 -25.27
N THR A 797 9.85 4.50 -26.00
CA THR A 797 10.72 5.61 -25.58
C THR A 797 10.23 6.23 -24.28
N TRP A 798 8.92 6.39 -24.16
CA TRP A 798 8.27 6.84 -22.93
C TRP A 798 8.44 5.85 -21.78
N MET A 799 8.14 4.57 -21.99
CA MET A 799 8.24 3.54 -20.96
C MET A 799 9.65 3.35 -20.44
N ARG A 800 10.66 3.43 -21.31
CA ARG A 800 12.07 3.35 -20.89
C ARG A 800 12.47 4.52 -19.99
N SER A 801 12.09 5.73 -20.35
CA SER A 801 12.35 6.92 -19.55
C SER A 801 11.62 6.86 -18.20
N LEU A 802 10.36 6.40 -18.19
CA LEU A 802 9.61 6.17 -16.95
C LEU A 802 10.21 5.04 -16.10
N SER A 803 10.67 3.96 -16.72
CA SER A 803 11.30 2.82 -16.05
C SER A 803 12.54 3.27 -15.27
N GLY A 804 13.38 4.11 -15.89
CA GLY A 804 14.52 4.74 -15.21
C GLY A 804 14.10 5.65 -14.04
N LEU A 805 13.04 6.44 -14.21
CA LEU A 805 12.53 7.35 -13.19
C LEU A 805 11.94 6.61 -11.99
N LEU A 806 11.15 5.57 -12.25
CA LEU A 806 10.43 4.80 -11.24
C LEU A 806 11.30 3.70 -10.60
N GLY A 807 12.42 3.35 -11.22
CA GLY A 807 13.26 2.23 -10.79
C GLY A 807 12.56 0.87 -10.93
N LEU A 808 11.71 0.72 -11.96
CA LEU A 808 10.98 -0.51 -12.27
C LEU A 808 11.49 -1.10 -13.58
N ALA A 809 11.33 -2.41 -13.77
CA ALA A 809 11.51 -3.03 -15.09
C ALA A 809 10.49 -2.47 -16.11
N GLU A 810 10.82 -2.49 -17.41
CA GLU A 810 9.96 -1.89 -18.46
C GLU A 810 8.55 -2.51 -18.48
N ASP A 811 8.43 -3.82 -18.24
CA ASP A 811 7.15 -4.56 -18.21
C ASP A 811 6.27 -4.18 -17.01
N LEU A 812 6.87 -4.06 -15.81
CA LEU A 812 6.18 -3.54 -14.62
C LEU A 812 5.82 -2.07 -14.76
N THR A 813 6.65 -1.29 -15.45
CA THR A 813 6.39 0.13 -15.74
C THR A 813 5.19 0.28 -16.65
N GLU A 814 5.10 -0.54 -17.70
CA GLU A 814 3.96 -0.56 -18.62
C GLU A 814 2.66 -0.94 -17.88
N LEU A 815 2.71 -1.95 -17.02
CA LEU A 815 1.59 -2.35 -16.16
C LEU A 815 1.16 -1.21 -15.22
N ALA A 816 2.12 -0.58 -14.52
CA ALA A 816 1.85 0.53 -13.61
C ALA A 816 1.29 1.75 -14.33
N PHE A 817 1.80 2.05 -15.53
CA PHE A 817 1.33 3.15 -16.38
C PHE A 817 -0.09 2.90 -16.88
N ALA A 818 -0.36 1.71 -17.43
CA ALA A 818 -1.70 1.32 -17.88
C ALA A 818 -2.72 1.43 -16.73
N TRP A 819 -2.31 1.07 -15.52
CA TRP A 819 -3.17 1.12 -14.35
C TRP A 819 -3.37 2.54 -13.79
N ALA A 820 -2.32 3.38 -13.79
CA ALA A 820 -2.39 4.75 -13.29
C ALA A 820 -3.14 5.71 -14.24
N PHE A 821 -3.13 5.42 -15.55
CA PHE A 821 -3.62 6.34 -16.59
C PHE A 821 -4.66 5.77 -17.55
N GLY A 822 -4.75 4.45 -17.74
CA GLY A 822 -5.60 3.85 -18.76
C GLY A 822 -7.11 3.98 -18.47
N THR A 823 -7.89 4.20 -19.53
CA THR A 823 -9.35 4.04 -19.54
C THR A 823 -9.76 2.95 -20.55
N PRO A 824 -10.88 2.19 -20.39
CA PRO A 824 -11.25 1.17 -21.36
C PRO A 824 -11.68 1.80 -22.69
N ASP A 825 -12.04 3.08 -22.67
CA ASP A 825 -12.47 3.84 -23.84
C ASP A 825 -11.30 4.50 -24.60
N GLU A 826 -10.10 4.58 -23.99
CA GLU A 826 -8.91 5.18 -24.62
C GLU A 826 -7.88 4.12 -25.01
N THR A 827 -7.40 4.20 -26.25
CA THR A 827 -6.24 3.43 -26.69
C THR A 827 -4.96 3.90 -25.96
N PRO A 828 -3.94 3.04 -25.78
CA PRO A 828 -2.66 3.44 -25.17
C PRO A 828 -2.04 4.68 -25.83
N THR A 829 -2.19 4.82 -27.16
CA THR A 829 -1.75 5.99 -27.93
C THR A 829 -2.47 7.26 -27.52
N GLN A 830 -3.79 7.21 -27.28
CA GLN A 830 -4.60 8.34 -26.83
C GLN A 830 -4.25 8.77 -25.40
N THR A 831 -4.14 7.80 -24.48
CA THR A 831 -3.74 8.07 -23.10
C THR A 831 -2.32 8.65 -23.02
N PHE A 832 -1.41 8.16 -23.87
CA PHE A 832 -0.09 8.74 -24.00
C PHE A 832 -0.13 10.19 -24.54
N ALA A 833 -0.92 10.43 -25.60
CA ALA A 833 -1.04 11.74 -26.21
C ALA A 833 -1.65 12.79 -25.27
N THR A 834 -2.67 12.44 -24.49
CA THR A 834 -3.30 13.34 -23.51
C THR A 834 -2.34 13.78 -22.41
N LEU A 835 -1.34 12.99 -22.08
CA LEU A 835 -0.31 13.33 -21.08
C LEU A 835 0.89 14.07 -21.70
N THR A 836 1.26 13.72 -22.93
CA THR A 836 2.43 14.29 -23.61
C THR A 836 2.13 15.69 -24.16
N VAL A 837 0.92 15.93 -24.67
CA VAL A 837 0.53 17.23 -25.24
C VAL A 837 0.67 18.39 -24.23
N PRO A 838 0.16 18.29 -22.99
CA PRO A 838 0.37 19.33 -21.97
C PRO A 838 1.85 19.59 -21.66
N LEU A 839 2.69 18.54 -21.62
CA LEU A 839 4.12 18.67 -21.37
C LEU A 839 4.82 19.52 -22.44
N PHE A 840 4.47 19.34 -23.72
CA PHE A 840 5.01 20.15 -24.81
C PHE A 840 4.46 21.59 -24.81
N LEU A 841 3.16 21.77 -24.51
CA LEU A 841 2.54 23.11 -24.42
C LEU A 841 3.09 23.96 -23.27
N ALA A 842 3.41 23.34 -22.13
CA ALA A 842 3.98 24.02 -20.98
C ALA A 842 5.33 24.69 -21.32
N LYS A 843 6.18 24.00 -22.09
CA LYS A 843 7.51 24.49 -22.50
C LYS A 843 7.44 25.59 -23.58
N GLN A 844 6.47 25.51 -24.49
CA GLN A 844 6.27 26.49 -25.57
C GLN A 844 5.94 27.90 -25.04
N ARG A 845 5.35 28.00 -23.84
CA ARG A 845 4.95 29.28 -23.22
C ARG A 845 6.11 30.15 -22.70
N LYS A 846 7.38 29.72 -22.79
CA LYS A 846 8.59 30.44 -22.34
C LYS A 846 8.54 30.97 -20.89
N VAL A 847 7.60 30.49 -20.08
CA VAL A 847 7.58 30.68 -18.62
C VAL A 847 8.28 29.45 -18.04
N PRO A 848 9.07 29.55 -16.95
CA PRO A 848 9.51 28.38 -16.20
C PRO A 848 8.27 27.77 -15.52
N VAL A 849 7.41 27.15 -16.32
CA VAL A 849 6.28 26.37 -15.84
C VAL A 849 6.90 25.02 -15.49
N ALA A 850 7.23 24.86 -14.21
CA ALA A 850 7.38 23.55 -13.58
C ALA A 850 6.41 22.57 -14.24
N ALA A 851 6.87 21.44 -14.77
CA ALA A 851 6.00 20.46 -15.44
C ALA A 851 4.86 19.96 -14.51
N LEU A 852 5.01 20.18 -13.20
CA LEU A 852 4.06 19.91 -12.13
C LEU A 852 3.15 21.11 -11.75
N ALA A 853 3.23 22.25 -12.44
CA ALA A 853 2.34 23.39 -12.19
C ALA A 853 0.89 23.10 -12.61
N ASP A 854 0.68 22.14 -13.50
CA ASP A 854 -0.64 21.61 -13.82
C ASP A 854 -1.03 20.56 -12.77
N ALA A 855 -2.06 20.88 -11.97
CA ALA A 855 -2.55 20.02 -10.88
C ALA A 855 -3.00 18.63 -11.36
N TYR A 856 -3.47 18.51 -12.61
CA TYR A 856 -3.88 17.22 -13.18
C TYR A 856 -2.68 16.32 -13.45
N ILE A 857 -1.62 16.88 -14.04
CA ILE A 857 -0.38 16.14 -14.35
C ILE A 857 0.34 15.76 -13.07
N ALA A 858 0.48 16.70 -12.14
CA ALA A 858 1.15 16.46 -10.86
C ALA A 858 0.46 15.35 -10.07
N SER A 859 -0.88 15.36 -9.99
CA SER A 859 -1.64 14.31 -9.32
C SER A 859 -1.38 12.92 -9.93
N ARG A 860 -1.41 12.81 -11.27
CA ARG A 860 -1.24 11.51 -11.93
C ARG A 860 0.19 10.96 -11.87
N PHE A 861 1.20 11.81 -11.98
CA PHE A 861 2.60 11.38 -11.84
C PHE A 861 2.93 10.93 -10.42
N ARG A 862 2.38 11.60 -9.40
CA ARG A 862 2.55 11.14 -8.03
C ARG A 862 1.84 9.82 -7.77
N ARG A 863 0.63 9.62 -8.33
CA ARG A 863 -0.04 8.31 -8.32
C ARG A 863 0.80 7.20 -8.96
N LEU A 864 1.45 7.50 -10.08
CA LEU A 864 2.38 6.56 -10.72
C LEU A 864 3.54 6.20 -9.79
N GLN A 865 4.11 7.17 -9.05
CA GLN A 865 5.14 6.91 -8.05
C GLN A 865 4.64 6.06 -6.87
N GLN A 866 3.40 6.24 -6.42
CA GLN A 866 2.80 5.41 -5.37
C GLN A 866 2.71 3.94 -5.80
N VAL A 867 2.16 3.69 -6.99
CA VAL A 867 2.06 2.33 -7.56
C VAL A 867 3.44 1.73 -7.73
N ALA A 868 4.40 2.51 -8.24
CA ALA A 868 5.77 2.05 -8.42
C ALA A 868 6.49 1.74 -7.11
N LEU A 869 6.27 2.54 -6.06
CA LEU A 869 6.81 2.25 -4.72
C LEU A 869 6.25 0.94 -4.17
N LEU A 870 4.95 0.72 -4.29
CA LEU A 870 4.31 -0.52 -3.85
C LEU A 870 4.85 -1.75 -4.60
N LEU A 871 4.98 -1.66 -5.92
CA LEU A 871 5.51 -2.75 -6.74
C LEU A 871 6.98 -3.06 -6.40
N ARG A 872 7.82 -2.04 -6.18
CA ARG A 872 9.22 -2.25 -5.76
C ARG A 872 9.32 -2.94 -4.40
N LYS A 873 8.49 -2.53 -3.43
CA LYS A 873 8.55 -3.04 -2.05
C LYS A 873 7.95 -4.44 -1.90
N THR A 874 6.99 -4.79 -2.74
CA THR A 874 6.41 -6.13 -2.78
C THR A 874 7.25 -7.13 -3.57
N ALA A 875 8.23 -6.66 -4.36
CA ALA A 875 9.12 -7.46 -5.19
C ALA A 875 8.40 -8.47 -6.11
N MET A 876 7.17 -8.14 -6.52
CA MET A 876 6.34 -8.99 -7.38
C MET A 876 6.89 -9.04 -8.81
N THR A 877 6.76 -10.20 -9.45
CA THR A 877 6.92 -10.34 -10.91
C THR A 877 5.80 -9.63 -11.67
N SER A 878 5.98 -9.39 -12.98
CA SER A 878 4.93 -8.79 -13.84
C SER A 878 3.60 -9.55 -13.81
N ASP A 879 3.65 -10.89 -13.79
CA ASP A 879 2.45 -11.72 -13.73
C ASP A 879 1.80 -11.69 -12.35
N GLU A 880 2.59 -11.76 -11.28
CA GLU A 880 2.09 -11.61 -9.90
C GLU A 880 1.51 -10.22 -9.67
N ALA A 881 2.16 -9.17 -10.16
CA ALA A 881 1.68 -7.79 -10.08
C ALA A 881 0.38 -7.62 -10.89
N ARG A 882 0.28 -8.22 -12.07
CA ARG A 882 -0.94 -8.20 -12.88
C ARG A 882 -2.07 -8.90 -12.15
N VAL A 883 -1.84 -10.10 -11.63
CA VAL A 883 -2.80 -10.85 -10.83
C VAL A 883 -3.16 -10.07 -9.56
N PHE A 884 -2.19 -9.47 -8.87
CA PHE A 884 -2.39 -8.68 -7.67
C PHE A 884 -3.27 -7.45 -7.95
N LEU A 885 -2.93 -6.65 -8.96
CA LEU A 885 -3.68 -5.46 -9.38
C LEU A 885 -5.08 -5.82 -9.91
N THR A 886 -5.27 -7.01 -10.51
CA THR A 886 -6.53 -7.45 -11.13
C THR A 886 -7.46 -8.21 -10.17
N ASN A 887 -6.95 -9.21 -9.42
CA ASN A 887 -7.74 -10.09 -8.55
C ASN A 887 -8.09 -9.46 -7.20
N GLN A 888 -7.27 -8.56 -6.65
CA GLN A 888 -7.46 -8.12 -5.26
C GLN A 888 -8.55 -7.05 -5.04
N GLN A 889 -9.30 -6.62 -6.07
CA GLN A 889 -10.20 -5.46 -5.94
C GLN A 889 -9.49 -4.29 -5.25
N LEU A 890 -8.32 -3.88 -5.73
CA LEU A 890 -7.45 -2.91 -5.03
C LEU A 890 -8.09 -1.53 -4.77
N HIS A 891 -9.23 -1.23 -5.40
CA HIS A 891 -10.14 -0.13 -5.03
C HIS A 891 -10.69 -0.25 -3.57
N ARG A 892 -10.62 -1.43 -2.95
CA ARG A 892 -11.01 -1.66 -1.55
C ARG A 892 -9.83 -1.83 -0.58
N ARG A 893 -8.62 -2.11 -1.09
CA ARG A 893 -7.42 -2.43 -0.28
C ARG A 893 -6.36 -1.34 -0.28
N LEU A 894 -6.42 -0.44 -1.25
CA LEU A 894 -5.92 0.94 -1.15
C LEU A 894 -7.15 1.84 -1.23
N PRO A 895 -7.42 2.68 -0.23
CA PRO A 895 -8.53 3.61 -0.25
C PRO A 895 -8.47 4.52 -1.47
N GLU A 896 -9.55 4.46 -2.25
CA GLU A 896 -9.77 5.17 -3.50
C GLU A 896 -9.35 6.64 -3.40
N THR A 897 -8.66 7.18 -4.40
CA THR A 897 -9.19 7.36 -5.76
C THR A 897 -8.29 6.86 -6.90
N LEU A 898 -8.24 5.54 -7.07
CA LEU A 898 -8.09 4.98 -8.40
C LEU A 898 -9.43 5.09 -9.13
N LYS A 899 -9.52 6.02 -10.07
CA LYS A 899 -10.60 6.00 -11.07
C LYS A 899 -10.37 4.77 -11.95
N LEU A 900 -10.87 3.62 -11.50
CA LEU A 900 -11.07 2.47 -12.36
C LEU A 900 -12.18 2.84 -13.34
N PRO A 901 -11.94 2.73 -14.64
CA PRO A 901 -12.90 3.20 -15.62
C PRO A 901 -13.91 2.10 -16.02
N ASP A 902 -15.15 2.51 -16.28
CA ASP A 902 -16.32 1.61 -16.38
C ASP A 902 -16.17 0.57 -17.51
N GLY A 903 -16.24 -0.73 -17.17
CA GLY A 903 -16.17 -1.83 -18.14
C GLY A 903 -14.89 -2.68 -18.10
N PHE A 904 -13.89 -2.29 -17.30
CA PHE A 904 -12.68 -3.10 -17.07
C PHE A 904 -12.98 -4.40 -16.28
N LEU A 905 -14.18 -4.55 -15.72
CA LEU A 905 -14.68 -5.70 -14.95
C LEU A 905 -15.80 -6.47 -15.67
N SER A 906 -15.60 -6.85 -16.94
CA SER A 906 -16.50 -7.82 -17.57
C SER A 906 -15.99 -9.25 -17.40
N ALA A 907 -16.57 -9.92 -16.40
CA ALA A 907 -16.71 -11.36 -16.22
C ALA A 907 -15.43 -12.22 -16.10
N GLY A 908 -15.07 -12.53 -14.85
CA GLY A 908 -14.26 -13.70 -14.52
C GLY A 908 -14.55 -14.18 -13.11
N LYS A 909 -15.49 -15.12 -12.96
CA LYS A 909 -15.45 -16.03 -11.80
C LYS A 909 -14.32 -17.02 -12.08
N ILE A 910 -13.33 -17.09 -11.21
CA ILE A 910 -12.39 -18.22 -11.19
C ILE A 910 -12.48 -18.83 -9.80
N ASP A 911 -13.03 -20.05 -9.77
CA ASP A 911 -13.10 -20.94 -8.62
C ASP A 911 -11.67 -21.29 -8.16
N ALA A 912 -11.44 -21.33 -6.86
CA ALA A 912 -10.13 -21.51 -6.22
C ALA A 912 -9.50 -22.92 -6.38
N LEU A 913 -9.85 -23.68 -7.43
CA LEU A 913 -9.35 -25.05 -7.66
C LEU A 913 -8.89 -25.36 -9.10
N THR A 914 -8.63 -24.34 -9.91
CA THR A 914 -7.86 -24.45 -11.17
C THR A 914 -7.02 -23.20 -11.34
#